data_AF-A0A7M7T824-F1
#
_entry.id   AF-A0A7M7T824-F1
#
_cell.length_a   1.000
_cell.length_b   1.000
_cell.length_c   1.000
_cell.angle_alpha   90.00
_cell.angle_beta   90.00
_cell.angle_gamma   90.00
#
_symmetry.space_group_name_H-M   'P 1'
#
loop_
_entity.id
_entity.type
_entity.pdbx_description
1 polymer ?
#
loop_
_entity_poly.entity_id
_entity_poly.type
_entity_poly.pdbx_seq_one_letter_code
_entity_poly.pdbx_strand_id
1 'polypeptide(L)'
;MEEFQERDSGWTLHSILNLTVNVNKLNPMRGSSYIDLPSLIKSKHACINVKNNDNQCFKWAVLSALHPVPDHVDRVSKYQEFADELNFEGIDFPVPPKHIVKFEKQNDVSVNLYILKKRGEKFEVSPCHVTVSKKIKHVNLLFVQDYYVDEDEDNDDDDEDDDIELLPKFHYVLIKDLSKLFKNFGHRERVPFIVYADFECLLRPIDDDERAYQQHEPFSVGYYLRCSFDDSRSEYKCYRQIDEGLQSSAELVVVLQQSSVVRQEPASFDCRIERDIQEPQTYECSHRFGEREEFERARVCHVCRKLFSAKDTKVKDHCHLTRRYRGPAHNKCNINYNDSRTIPVIFHNLSGYDSHLFIKEIATCFKGRVSLIPQTKERYISFSKFVEGTEFNIRFIDSYRFMASSLEKLASYLEKLSIAEEEFQLDYTTDQTELLKRKGVFPYDYISCFDKLKETELPTKEEFYNKLNDSHISDDEYEHAKTDVILLADVFENFRDNCLEAYGLDPAHYYTTPGLTWDAMLKYTNIELELPTDVDILLFVERGIRGGVSQCSNRYAKANNRYMGETYNEPDESKYLVYYDINNLYGWAMRECLPYGGFKWVNVAVETSDFFQVPDDHPVGYILEVDFEYPEALHDAHKDLPLCPERMPAPGTRQEKLMTTLHDKERYVIHYRSLKQALKHGLRLKKIHRILKFDQRAWL
;
A
#
# COMPACT_ATOMS: atom_id res chain seq x y z
N MET A 1 -13.21 10.68 -27.70
CA MET A 1 -12.58 12.01 -27.86
C MET A 1 -13.23 13.05 -26.95
N GLU A 2 -14.57 13.08 -26.85
CA GLU A 2 -15.29 13.92 -25.87
C GLU A 2 -14.85 13.65 -24.41
N GLU A 3 -14.65 12.39 -24.03
CA GLU A 3 -14.23 12.02 -22.66
C GLU A 3 -12.82 12.54 -22.26
N PHE A 4 -11.95 12.85 -23.23
CA PHE A 4 -10.60 13.38 -22.97
C PHE A 4 -10.59 14.91 -22.79
N GLN A 5 -11.63 15.60 -23.24
CA GLN A 5 -11.78 17.06 -23.17
C GLN A 5 -12.50 17.52 -21.90
N GLU A 6 -13.14 16.63 -21.15
CA GLU A 6 -14.12 16.99 -20.10
C GLU A 6 -13.59 17.03 -18.66
N ARG A 7 -12.27 16.95 -18.42
CA ARG A 7 -11.69 17.02 -17.05
C ARG A 7 -10.96 18.33 -16.76
N ASP A 8 -11.65 19.46 -16.96
CA ASP A 8 -11.31 20.81 -16.46
C ASP A 8 -9.89 21.37 -16.75
N SER A 9 -9.08 20.71 -17.57
CA SER A 9 -7.71 21.14 -17.83
C SER A 9 -7.63 22.37 -18.76
N GLY A 10 -8.67 22.59 -19.58
CA GLY A 10 -8.67 23.64 -20.61
C GLY A 10 -7.83 23.31 -21.86
N TRP A 11 -7.25 22.11 -21.95
CA TRP A 11 -6.43 21.70 -23.10
C TRP A 11 -7.30 21.10 -24.21
N THR A 12 -7.16 21.64 -25.42
CA THR A 12 -7.82 21.09 -26.61
C THR A 12 -6.79 20.32 -27.44
N LEU A 13 -7.04 19.03 -27.70
CA LEU A 13 -6.19 18.22 -28.59
C LEU A 13 -6.16 18.86 -29.99
N HIS A 14 -5.03 19.44 -30.38
CA HIS A 14 -4.91 20.15 -31.66
C HIS A 14 -4.64 19.23 -32.84
N SER A 15 -3.67 18.32 -32.71
CA SER A 15 -3.37 17.27 -33.70
C SER A 15 -2.63 16.12 -33.05
N ILE A 16 -2.71 14.93 -33.64
CA ILE A 16 -1.90 13.76 -33.26
C ILE A 16 -0.73 13.72 -34.25
N LEU A 17 0.48 14.03 -33.76
CA LEU A 17 1.68 14.11 -34.59
C LEU A 17 2.22 12.73 -34.99
N ASN A 18 2.02 11.72 -34.15
CA ASN A 18 2.38 10.34 -34.44
C ASN A 18 1.42 9.38 -33.71
N LEU A 19 1.05 8.29 -34.35
CA LEU A 19 0.19 7.24 -33.80
C LEU A 19 0.90 5.90 -33.96
N THR A 20 1.44 5.39 -32.87
CA THR A 20 2.07 4.07 -32.85
C THR A 20 1.01 3.03 -32.52
N VAL A 21 0.72 2.15 -33.47
CA VAL A 21 -0.20 1.03 -33.29
C VAL A 21 0.62 -0.23 -33.05
N ASN A 22 0.68 -0.66 -31.80
CA ASN A 22 1.31 -1.94 -31.45
C ASN A 22 0.35 -3.09 -31.78
N VAL A 23 0.66 -3.82 -32.86
CA VAL A 23 -0.02 -5.05 -33.21
C VAL A 23 0.70 -6.21 -32.52
N ASN A 24 0.21 -6.59 -31.35
CA ASN A 24 0.71 -7.77 -30.66
C ASN A 24 0.29 -9.03 -31.42
N LYS A 25 1.28 -9.80 -31.89
CA LYS A 25 1.07 -11.14 -32.45
C LYS A 25 0.47 -12.01 -31.33
N LEU A 26 -0.76 -12.49 -31.50
CA LEU A 26 -1.42 -13.35 -30.52
C LEU A 26 -0.58 -14.61 -30.32
N ASN A 27 0.09 -14.70 -29.17
CA ASN A 27 0.99 -15.80 -28.86
C ASN A 27 0.25 -16.82 -27.98
N PRO A 28 -0.15 -17.99 -28.50
CA PRO A 28 -0.89 -18.95 -27.70
C PRO A 28 0.05 -19.59 -26.69
N MET A 29 0.04 -19.10 -25.44
CA MET A 29 0.74 -19.73 -24.32
C MET A 29 0.37 -21.22 -24.25
N ARG A 30 1.36 -22.09 -24.39
CA ARG A 30 1.20 -23.55 -24.41
C ARG A 30 2.17 -24.16 -23.43
N GLY A 31 1.67 -25.02 -22.54
CA GLY A 31 2.53 -25.87 -21.72
C GLY A 31 3.45 -26.75 -22.58
N SER A 32 4.44 -27.40 -22.02
CA SER A 32 5.34 -28.29 -22.77
C SER A 32 5.81 -29.44 -21.86
N SER A 33 7.05 -29.90 -22.04
CA SER A 33 7.73 -30.83 -21.14
C SER A 33 8.17 -30.14 -19.83
N TYR A 34 8.87 -30.86 -18.97
CA TYR A 34 9.40 -30.34 -17.71
C TYR A 34 10.27 -29.09 -17.92
N ILE A 35 10.01 -28.07 -17.09
CA ILE A 35 10.85 -26.89 -16.92
C ILE A 35 11.17 -26.77 -15.43
N ASP A 36 12.44 -26.60 -15.07
CA ASP A 36 12.82 -26.49 -13.66
C ASP A 36 12.34 -25.16 -13.06
N LEU A 37 12.07 -25.16 -11.76
CA LEU A 37 11.69 -23.92 -11.07
C LEU A 37 12.92 -23.02 -10.89
N PRO A 38 12.80 -21.69 -11.05
CA PRO A 38 13.85 -20.77 -10.62
C PRO A 38 14.25 -21.03 -9.17
N SER A 39 15.55 -20.93 -8.87
CA SER A 39 16.13 -21.25 -7.56
C SER A 39 15.38 -20.59 -6.39
N LEU A 40 14.99 -19.32 -6.55
CA LEU A 40 14.22 -18.52 -5.59
C LEU A 40 12.80 -19.04 -5.33
N ILE A 41 12.16 -19.68 -6.31
CA ILE A 41 10.82 -20.28 -6.15
C ILE A 41 10.94 -21.72 -5.64
N LYS A 42 11.97 -22.44 -6.08
CA LYS A 42 12.28 -23.80 -5.64
C LYS A 42 12.57 -23.86 -4.13
N SER A 43 13.34 -22.89 -3.61
CA SER A 43 13.68 -22.77 -2.18
C SER A 43 12.46 -22.50 -1.28
N LYS A 44 11.40 -21.86 -1.80
CA LYS A 44 10.16 -21.62 -1.05
C LYS A 44 9.41 -22.92 -0.73
N HIS A 45 9.70 -24.02 -1.43
CA HIS A 45 8.98 -25.30 -1.29
C HIS A 45 7.44 -25.12 -1.33
N ALA A 46 6.98 -24.17 -2.14
CA ALA A 46 5.57 -23.80 -2.30
C ALA A 46 4.88 -24.61 -3.41
N CYS A 47 5.68 -25.23 -4.27
CA CYS A 47 5.23 -25.90 -5.47
C CYS A 47 5.56 -27.40 -5.47
N ILE A 48 4.82 -28.18 -6.25
CA ILE A 48 5.18 -29.54 -6.69
C ILE A 48 5.36 -29.47 -8.20
N ASN A 49 6.60 -29.64 -8.65
CA ASN A 49 6.96 -29.62 -10.06
C ASN A 49 7.14 -31.07 -10.55
N VAL A 50 6.15 -31.59 -11.28
CA VAL A 50 6.15 -32.99 -11.74
C VAL A 50 6.98 -33.10 -13.01
N LYS A 51 8.01 -33.94 -12.98
CA LYS A 51 8.95 -34.17 -14.08
C LYS A 51 8.35 -35.03 -15.18
N ASN A 52 7.78 -34.38 -16.19
CA ASN A 52 7.21 -35.05 -17.36
C ASN A 52 8.11 -34.89 -18.61
N ASN A 53 8.16 -35.94 -19.43
CA ASN A 53 8.85 -35.95 -20.73
C ASN A 53 7.87 -35.84 -21.93
N ASP A 54 6.57 -35.67 -21.64
CA ASP A 54 5.50 -35.50 -22.61
C ASP A 54 4.99 -34.04 -22.64
N ASN A 55 3.95 -33.74 -23.42
CA ASN A 55 3.30 -32.42 -23.44
C ASN A 55 2.10 -32.33 -22.47
N GLN A 56 2.04 -33.18 -21.45
CA GLN A 56 0.89 -33.32 -20.55
C GLN A 56 1.10 -32.70 -19.17
N CYS A 57 1.98 -31.70 -19.03
CA CYS A 57 2.29 -31.08 -17.74
C CYS A 57 1.04 -30.56 -16.99
N PHE A 58 0.04 -30.01 -17.70
CA PHE A 58 -1.24 -29.62 -17.10
C PHE A 58 -1.95 -30.79 -16.40
N LYS A 59 -2.05 -31.94 -17.08
CA LYS A 59 -2.66 -33.16 -16.54
C LYS A 59 -1.92 -33.61 -15.30
N TRP A 60 -0.60 -33.70 -15.36
CA TRP A 60 0.22 -34.16 -14.24
C TRP A 60 0.15 -33.20 -13.04
N ALA A 61 0.11 -31.89 -13.28
CA ALA A 61 -0.04 -30.89 -12.23
C ALA A 61 -1.40 -31.01 -11.51
N VAL A 62 -2.50 -31.17 -12.26
CA VAL A 62 -3.84 -31.39 -11.69
C VAL A 62 -3.92 -32.71 -10.93
N LEU A 63 -3.43 -33.82 -11.50
CA LEU A 63 -3.43 -35.12 -10.82
C LEU A 63 -2.61 -35.10 -9.53
N SER A 64 -1.48 -34.38 -9.51
CA SER A 64 -0.68 -34.22 -8.29
C SER A 64 -1.41 -33.48 -7.17
N ALA A 65 -2.41 -32.65 -7.53
CA ALA A 65 -3.24 -31.93 -6.57
C ALA A 65 -4.36 -32.81 -6.03
N LEU A 66 -4.96 -33.61 -6.91
CA LEU A 66 -6.07 -34.51 -6.58
C LEU A 66 -5.61 -35.73 -5.78
N HIS A 67 -4.38 -36.20 -6.03
CA HIS A 67 -3.81 -37.39 -5.41
C HIS A 67 -2.47 -37.09 -4.72
N PRO A 68 -2.46 -36.39 -3.58
CA PRO A 68 -1.22 -36.12 -2.85
C PRO A 68 -0.52 -37.42 -2.40
N VAL A 69 0.76 -37.57 -2.74
CA VAL A 69 1.60 -38.71 -2.34
C VAL A 69 2.64 -38.30 -1.29
N PRO A 70 3.05 -39.20 -0.38
CA PRO A 70 3.96 -38.85 0.71
C PRO A 70 5.40 -38.61 0.24
N ASP A 71 5.89 -39.40 -0.72
CA ASP A 71 7.28 -39.39 -1.19
C ASP A 71 7.40 -39.38 -2.71
N HIS A 72 8.49 -38.77 -3.20
CA HIS A 72 8.80 -38.65 -4.64
C HIS A 72 7.67 -38.03 -5.46
N VAL A 73 7.08 -36.95 -4.90
CA VAL A 73 5.98 -36.18 -5.49
C VAL A 73 6.29 -35.58 -6.87
N ASP A 74 7.56 -35.54 -7.27
CA ASP A 74 8.00 -35.02 -8.56
C ASP A 74 7.94 -36.06 -9.69
N ARG A 75 7.61 -37.33 -9.42
CA ARG A 75 7.64 -38.42 -10.41
C ARG A 75 6.27 -38.71 -11.02
N VAL A 76 6.19 -38.67 -12.36
CA VAL A 76 4.97 -39.04 -13.12
C VAL A 76 4.45 -40.45 -12.79
N SER A 77 5.35 -41.41 -12.53
CA SER A 77 4.97 -42.80 -12.20
C SER A 77 4.07 -42.91 -10.97
N LYS A 78 4.04 -41.89 -10.09
CA LYS A 78 3.15 -41.84 -8.91
C LYS A 78 1.71 -41.47 -9.25
N TYR A 79 1.48 -40.91 -10.44
CA TYR A 79 0.17 -40.41 -10.87
C TYR A 79 -0.38 -41.16 -12.07
N GLN A 80 0.39 -42.10 -12.64
CA GLN A 80 0.00 -42.87 -13.83
C GLN A 80 -1.27 -43.70 -13.63
N GLU A 81 -1.52 -44.22 -12.43
CA GLU A 81 -2.73 -45.00 -12.14
C GLU A 81 -4.02 -44.15 -12.24
N PHE A 82 -3.91 -42.83 -12.11
CA PHE A 82 -5.02 -41.88 -12.21
C PHE A 82 -5.07 -41.19 -13.58
N ALA A 83 -4.25 -41.62 -14.54
CA ALA A 83 -4.10 -40.94 -15.83
C ALA A 83 -5.41 -40.84 -16.61
N ASP A 84 -6.36 -41.75 -16.40
CA ASP A 84 -7.64 -41.80 -17.12
C ASP A 84 -8.82 -41.21 -16.32
N GLU A 85 -8.59 -40.63 -15.13
CA GLU A 85 -9.66 -40.03 -14.30
C GLU A 85 -10.21 -38.73 -14.90
N LEU A 86 -9.38 -37.97 -15.61
CA LEU A 86 -9.69 -36.64 -16.11
C LEU A 86 -10.12 -36.69 -17.58
N ASN A 87 -11.23 -36.02 -17.90
CA ASN A 87 -11.74 -35.88 -19.25
C ASN A 87 -11.05 -34.72 -19.98
N PHE A 88 -10.40 -35.03 -21.10
CA PHE A 88 -9.74 -34.06 -22.00
C PHE A 88 -10.33 -34.08 -23.42
N GLU A 89 -11.57 -34.54 -23.59
CA GLU A 89 -12.18 -34.67 -24.92
C GLU A 89 -12.25 -33.33 -25.67
N GLY A 90 -11.57 -33.27 -26.81
CA GLY A 90 -11.43 -32.05 -27.61
C GLY A 90 -10.62 -30.94 -26.94
N ILE A 91 -9.69 -31.30 -26.04
CA ILE A 91 -8.64 -30.42 -25.51
C ILE A 91 -7.30 -30.96 -26.00
N ASP A 92 -6.64 -30.22 -26.88
CA ASP A 92 -5.33 -30.60 -27.38
C ASP A 92 -4.24 -30.41 -26.31
N PHE A 93 -3.33 -31.37 -26.23
CA PHE A 93 -2.09 -31.22 -25.48
C PHE A 93 -1.01 -30.59 -26.38
N PRO A 94 -0.21 -29.65 -25.86
CA PRO A 94 -0.29 -29.07 -24.52
C PRO A 94 -1.46 -28.10 -24.31
N VAL A 95 -2.09 -28.18 -23.13
CA VAL A 95 -3.30 -27.42 -22.78
C VAL A 95 -2.98 -25.91 -22.76
N PRO A 96 -3.64 -25.08 -23.58
CA PRO A 96 -3.54 -23.63 -23.47
C PRO A 96 -4.42 -23.08 -22.32
N PRO A 97 -4.07 -21.95 -21.67
CA PRO A 97 -4.88 -21.36 -20.60
C PRO A 97 -6.36 -21.15 -20.98
N LYS A 98 -6.64 -20.77 -22.24
CA LYS A 98 -8.02 -20.61 -22.75
C LYS A 98 -8.87 -21.89 -22.73
N HIS A 99 -8.25 -23.07 -22.74
CA HIS A 99 -8.97 -24.36 -22.69
C HIS A 99 -9.26 -24.82 -21.25
N ILE A 100 -8.72 -24.13 -20.23
CA ILE A 100 -8.99 -24.46 -18.82
C ILE A 100 -10.50 -24.36 -18.54
N VAL A 101 -11.20 -23.35 -19.07
CA VAL A 101 -12.67 -23.22 -18.93
C VAL A 101 -13.41 -24.45 -19.49
N LYS A 102 -12.93 -25.03 -20.60
CA LYS A 102 -13.52 -26.24 -21.16
C LYS A 102 -13.24 -27.46 -20.27
N PHE A 103 -12.00 -27.57 -19.78
CA PHE A 103 -11.61 -28.61 -18.83
C PHE A 103 -12.46 -28.57 -17.55
N GLU A 104 -12.67 -27.38 -16.97
CA GLU A 104 -13.52 -27.19 -15.78
C GLU A 104 -14.99 -27.53 -16.04
N LYS A 105 -15.50 -27.39 -17.27
CA LYS A 105 -16.86 -27.82 -17.62
C LYS A 105 -16.97 -29.35 -17.73
N GLN A 106 -15.91 -30.00 -18.20
CA GLN A 106 -15.87 -31.45 -18.41
C GLN A 106 -15.54 -32.24 -17.14
N ASN A 107 -14.92 -31.60 -16.14
CA ASN A 107 -14.44 -32.22 -14.92
C ASN A 107 -15.01 -31.51 -13.69
N ASP A 108 -15.27 -32.24 -12.60
CA ASP A 108 -15.65 -31.63 -11.32
C ASP A 108 -14.45 -31.06 -10.56
N VAL A 109 -13.61 -30.28 -11.27
CA VAL A 109 -12.40 -29.64 -10.76
C VAL A 109 -12.36 -28.20 -11.26
N SER A 110 -12.10 -27.24 -10.38
CA SER A 110 -11.84 -25.85 -10.76
C SER A 110 -10.37 -25.47 -10.59
N VAL A 111 -9.85 -24.59 -11.45
CA VAL A 111 -8.42 -24.31 -11.59
C VAL A 111 -8.16 -22.80 -11.60
N ASN A 112 -7.31 -22.34 -10.69
CA ASN A 112 -6.63 -21.06 -10.83
C ASN A 112 -5.25 -21.30 -11.45
N LEU A 113 -4.85 -20.47 -12.39
CA LEU A 113 -3.54 -20.40 -12.99
C LEU A 113 -2.91 -19.05 -12.68
N TYR A 114 -1.73 -19.08 -12.08
CA TYR A 114 -0.86 -17.93 -11.87
C TYR A 114 0.34 -18.04 -12.81
N ILE A 115 0.90 -16.92 -13.26
CA ILE A 115 2.11 -16.86 -14.05
C ILE A 115 3.25 -16.26 -13.22
N LEU A 116 4.44 -16.81 -13.39
CA LEU A 116 5.66 -16.25 -12.79
C LEU A 116 6.29 -15.25 -13.76
N LYS A 117 6.55 -14.03 -13.28
CA LYS A 117 7.20 -12.95 -14.02
C LYS A 117 8.51 -12.55 -13.34
N LYS A 118 9.52 -12.17 -14.11
CA LYS A 118 10.80 -11.68 -13.60
C LYS A 118 10.80 -10.15 -13.64
N ARG A 119 11.24 -9.54 -12.54
CA ARG A 119 11.44 -8.08 -12.39
C ARG A 119 12.76 -7.85 -11.65
N GLY A 120 13.80 -7.53 -12.40
CA GLY A 120 15.18 -7.56 -11.93
C GLY A 120 15.56 -8.93 -11.36
N GLU A 121 16.14 -8.95 -10.16
CA GLU A 121 16.52 -10.20 -9.47
C GLU A 121 15.35 -10.93 -8.80
N LYS A 122 14.12 -10.42 -8.88
CA LYS A 122 12.95 -10.96 -8.18
C LYS A 122 11.96 -11.62 -9.13
N PHE A 123 11.20 -12.55 -8.57
CA PHE A 123 10.05 -13.16 -9.25
C PHE A 123 8.75 -12.73 -8.58
N GLU A 124 7.84 -12.18 -9.38
CA GLU A 124 6.48 -11.82 -9.01
C GLU A 124 5.50 -12.89 -9.51
N VAL A 125 4.49 -13.20 -8.70
CA VAL A 125 3.43 -14.15 -9.08
C VAL A 125 2.17 -13.36 -9.38
N SER A 126 1.70 -13.41 -10.63
CA SER A 126 0.51 -12.70 -11.08
C SER A 126 -0.58 -13.68 -11.53
N PRO A 127 -1.88 -13.39 -11.36
CA PRO A 127 -2.94 -14.24 -11.88
C PRO A 127 -2.96 -14.23 -13.42
N CYS A 128 -3.13 -15.40 -14.04
CA CYS A 128 -3.24 -15.58 -15.49
C CYS A 128 -4.64 -16.08 -15.91
N HIS A 129 -5.22 -16.98 -15.12
CA HIS A 129 -6.61 -17.42 -15.24
C HIS A 129 -7.14 -17.71 -13.84
N VAL A 130 -8.26 -17.12 -13.46
CA VAL A 130 -8.91 -17.38 -12.17
C VAL A 130 -10.27 -17.96 -12.46
N THR A 131 -10.59 -19.06 -11.79
CA THR A 131 -11.87 -19.74 -11.99
C THR A 131 -13.02 -18.85 -11.48
N VAL A 132 -14.10 -18.77 -12.25
CA VAL A 132 -15.30 -17.99 -11.90
C VAL A 132 -16.17 -18.73 -10.86
N SER A 133 -16.02 -20.05 -10.74
CA SER A 133 -16.81 -20.85 -9.79
C SER A 133 -15.94 -21.91 -9.12
N LYS A 134 -15.61 -21.67 -7.85
CA LYS A 134 -14.81 -22.59 -7.04
C LYS A 134 -15.60 -23.88 -6.73
N LYS A 135 -15.11 -25.02 -7.23
CA LYS A 135 -15.66 -26.35 -6.96
C LYS A 135 -15.03 -26.96 -5.70
N ILE A 136 -15.59 -28.07 -5.22
CA ILE A 136 -15.07 -28.80 -4.04
C ILE A 136 -13.62 -29.23 -4.28
N LYS A 137 -13.33 -29.80 -5.46
CA LYS A 137 -11.96 -30.05 -5.90
C LYS A 137 -11.44 -28.79 -6.60
N HIS A 138 -10.56 -28.05 -5.93
CA HIS A 138 -9.98 -26.82 -6.46
C HIS A 138 -8.46 -26.89 -6.48
N VAL A 139 -7.86 -26.47 -7.59
CA VAL A 139 -6.41 -26.57 -7.83
C VAL A 139 -5.84 -25.20 -8.17
N ASN A 140 -4.73 -24.84 -7.54
CA ASN A 140 -3.94 -23.66 -7.90
C ASN A 140 -2.68 -24.11 -8.64
N LEU A 141 -2.47 -23.60 -9.85
CA LEU A 141 -1.34 -23.92 -10.70
C LEU A 141 -0.46 -22.69 -10.91
N LEU A 142 0.84 -22.89 -11.02
CA LEU A 142 1.83 -21.89 -11.41
C LEU A 142 2.31 -22.22 -12.82
N PHE A 143 2.40 -21.20 -13.66
CA PHE A 143 2.89 -21.27 -15.02
C PHE A 143 4.30 -20.69 -15.05
N VAL A 144 5.27 -21.55 -15.35
CA VAL A 144 6.69 -21.22 -15.38
C VAL A 144 7.23 -21.25 -16.79
N GLN A 145 8.31 -20.51 -17.03
CA GLN A 145 8.88 -20.26 -18.34
C GLN A 145 10.30 -20.86 -18.40
N ASP A 146 10.74 -21.35 -19.55
CA ASP A 146 12.08 -21.91 -19.74
C ASP A 146 13.17 -20.84 -19.69
N TYR A 147 12.83 -19.63 -20.12
CA TYR A 147 13.58 -18.41 -19.85
C TYR A 147 12.62 -17.26 -19.49
N TYR A 148 13.14 -16.26 -18.77
CA TYR A 148 12.36 -15.11 -18.33
C TYR A 148 13.02 -13.84 -18.86
N VAL A 149 12.30 -13.15 -19.77
CA VAL A 149 12.61 -11.76 -20.11
C VAL A 149 12.27 -10.90 -18.91
N ASP A 150 13.15 -9.97 -18.57
CA ASP A 150 12.90 -9.02 -17.49
C ASP A 150 11.82 -8.02 -17.96
N GLU A 151 10.70 -7.90 -17.25
CA GLU A 151 9.67 -6.90 -17.62
C GLU A 151 10.15 -5.46 -17.42
N ASP A 152 11.30 -5.27 -16.75
CA ASP A 152 11.90 -3.96 -16.49
C ASP A 152 13.00 -3.57 -17.50
N GLU A 153 13.36 -4.42 -18.47
CA GLU A 153 14.28 -4.10 -19.57
C GLU A 153 13.48 -3.62 -20.80
N ASP A 154 13.55 -2.32 -21.10
CA ASP A 154 13.05 -1.77 -22.37
C ASP A 154 13.97 -2.27 -23.49
N ASN A 155 13.46 -3.14 -24.36
CA ASN A 155 14.13 -3.52 -25.61
C ASN A 155 14.08 -2.33 -26.58
N ASP A 156 14.96 -1.35 -26.38
CA ASP A 156 15.20 -0.23 -27.30
C ASP A 156 16.30 -0.54 -28.35
N ASP A 157 16.75 -1.80 -28.45
CA ASP A 157 17.70 -2.19 -29.50
C ASP A 157 16.95 -2.48 -30.82
N ASP A 158 16.82 -1.42 -31.63
CA ASP A 158 16.54 -1.44 -33.07
C ASP A 158 17.71 -2.11 -33.85
N ASP A 159 18.14 -3.31 -33.46
CA ASP A 159 19.04 -4.11 -34.30
C ASP A 159 18.20 -5.04 -35.19
N GLU A 160 18.00 -4.58 -36.43
CA GLU A 160 17.58 -5.40 -37.56
C GLU A 160 18.62 -6.52 -37.80
N ASP A 161 18.51 -7.64 -37.09
CA ASP A 161 19.10 -8.91 -37.52
C ASP A 161 18.10 -10.07 -37.35
N ASP A 162 17.96 -10.82 -38.43
CA ASP A 162 16.97 -11.87 -38.74
C ASP A 162 17.04 -13.15 -37.86
N ASP A 163 17.27 -13.02 -36.55
CA ASP A 163 17.18 -14.17 -35.64
C ASP A 163 15.74 -14.32 -35.13
N ILE A 164 15.08 -15.39 -35.60
CA ILE A 164 13.76 -15.85 -35.13
C ILE A 164 13.77 -15.90 -33.59
N GLU A 165 13.17 -14.90 -32.93
CA GLU A 165 12.95 -14.91 -31.48
C GLU A 165 12.26 -16.22 -31.07
N LEU A 166 13.03 -17.11 -30.45
CA LEU A 166 12.56 -18.38 -29.90
C LEU A 166 11.69 -18.09 -28.68
N LEU A 167 10.39 -17.90 -28.88
CA LEU A 167 9.38 -17.67 -27.85
C LEU A 167 9.48 -18.64 -26.64
N PRO A 168 9.17 -18.17 -25.41
CA PRO A 168 9.33 -18.99 -24.21
C PRO A 168 8.36 -20.16 -24.21
N LYS A 169 8.86 -21.32 -23.78
CA LYS A 169 8.04 -22.50 -23.49
C LYS A 169 7.53 -22.41 -22.07
N PHE A 170 6.32 -22.92 -21.86
CA PHE A 170 5.70 -22.89 -20.53
C PHE A 170 5.56 -24.29 -19.93
N HIS A 171 5.41 -24.35 -18.61
CA HIS A 171 5.18 -25.59 -17.87
C HIS A 171 4.24 -25.35 -16.69
N TYR A 172 3.28 -26.26 -16.49
CA TYR A 172 2.32 -26.19 -15.39
C TYR A 172 2.86 -26.89 -14.15
N VAL A 173 2.85 -26.17 -13.03
CA VAL A 173 3.36 -26.61 -11.75
C VAL A 173 2.23 -26.52 -10.72
N LEU A 174 2.10 -27.48 -9.82
CA LEU A 174 1.12 -27.38 -8.74
C LEU A 174 1.59 -26.40 -7.67
N ILE A 175 0.74 -25.45 -7.28
CA ILE A 175 0.92 -24.66 -6.06
C ILE A 175 0.26 -25.40 -4.90
N LYS A 176 1.08 -25.99 -4.01
CA LYS A 176 0.59 -26.68 -2.80
C LYS A 176 0.42 -25.75 -1.60
N ASP A 177 1.07 -24.59 -1.61
CA ASP A 177 0.97 -23.60 -0.52
C ASP A 177 1.08 -22.19 -1.11
N LEU A 178 -0.07 -21.64 -1.49
CA LEU A 178 -0.18 -20.29 -2.05
C LEU A 178 0.43 -19.26 -1.09
N SER A 179 0.26 -19.47 0.21
CA SER A 179 0.73 -18.52 1.23
C SER A 179 2.25 -18.40 1.32
N LYS A 180 3.01 -19.40 0.84
CA LYS A 180 4.49 -19.32 0.71
C LYS A 180 4.95 -18.55 -0.52
N LEU A 181 4.08 -18.34 -1.50
CA LEU A 181 4.37 -17.51 -2.68
C LEU A 181 4.07 -16.03 -2.42
N PHE A 182 3.14 -15.72 -1.49
CA PHE A 182 2.48 -14.40 -1.39
C PHE A 182 2.60 -13.63 -0.05
N LYS A 183 3.41 -14.06 0.95
CA LYS A 183 3.43 -13.40 2.28
C LYS A 183 4.62 -12.44 2.51
N ASN A 184 4.30 -11.18 2.86
CA ASN A 184 5.22 -10.14 3.30
C ASN A 184 5.64 -10.28 4.78
N PHE A 185 6.13 -11.46 5.19
CA PHE A 185 6.56 -11.65 6.60
C PHE A 185 7.67 -10.68 7.02
N GLY A 186 8.50 -10.20 6.07
CA GLY A 186 9.56 -9.21 6.32
C GLY A 186 9.06 -7.87 6.86
N HIS A 187 7.80 -7.47 6.62
CA HIS A 187 7.26 -6.21 7.16
C HIS A 187 7.09 -6.20 8.69
N ARG A 188 7.25 -7.36 9.32
CA ARG A 188 7.21 -7.51 10.78
C ARG A 188 8.57 -7.26 11.43
N GLU A 189 9.62 -7.19 10.64
CA GLU A 189 10.94 -6.85 11.12
C GLU A 189 11.07 -5.33 11.20
N ARG A 190 11.76 -4.86 12.25
CA ARG A 190 12.15 -3.46 12.33
C ARG A 190 13.16 -3.17 11.23
N VAL A 191 12.89 -2.17 10.40
CA VAL A 191 13.83 -1.72 9.39
C VAL A 191 15.16 -1.31 10.07
N PRO A 192 16.31 -1.83 9.61
CA PRO A 192 17.60 -1.69 10.29
C PRO A 192 18.17 -0.27 10.24
N PHE A 193 18.05 0.38 9.08
CA PHE A 193 18.54 1.73 8.85
C PHE A 193 17.42 2.58 8.28
N ILE A 194 17.22 3.76 8.84
CA ILE A 194 16.25 4.75 8.39
C ILE A 194 16.88 6.13 8.46
N VAL A 195 16.55 6.98 7.49
CA VAL A 195 17.03 8.36 7.44
C VAL A 195 15.84 9.28 7.61
N TYR A 196 15.93 10.23 8.52
CA TYR A 196 15.02 11.35 8.64
C TYR A 196 15.68 12.57 8.04
N ALA A 197 14.99 13.34 7.21
CA ALA A 197 15.60 14.48 6.54
C ALA A 197 14.61 15.63 6.35
N ASP A 198 15.18 16.82 6.19
CA ASP A 198 14.45 18.05 5.91
C ASP A 198 15.33 19.04 5.14
N PHE A 199 14.72 19.86 4.30
CA PHE A 199 15.40 20.91 3.53
C PHE A 199 14.98 22.30 3.98
N GLU A 200 15.94 23.22 3.99
CA GLU A 200 15.62 24.65 4.07
C GLU A 200 15.88 25.31 2.72
N CYS A 201 14.97 26.21 2.34
CA CYS A 201 14.99 26.90 1.05
C CYS A 201 15.11 28.42 1.21
N LEU A 202 15.83 29.03 0.27
CA LEU A 202 15.75 30.46 -0.01
C LEU A 202 14.43 30.71 -0.73
N LEU A 203 13.71 31.77 -0.33
CA LEU A 203 12.49 32.20 -0.99
C LEU A 203 12.77 33.42 -1.89
N ARG A 204 13.16 33.17 -3.14
CA ARG A 204 13.42 34.25 -4.11
C ARG A 204 12.08 34.80 -4.64
N PRO A 205 11.77 36.10 -4.49
CA PRO A 205 10.57 36.68 -5.07
C PRO A 205 10.55 36.55 -6.60
N ILE A 206 9.38 36.27 -7.18
CA ILE A 206 9.18 36.26 -8.63
C ILE A 206 8.18 37.38 -8.95
N ASP A 207 8.58 38.35 -9.78
CA ASP A 207 7.73 39.51 -10.13
C ASP A 207 6.74 39.23 -11.29
N ASP A 208 6.83 38.07 -11.97
CA ASP A 208 6.31 37.88 -13.34
C ASP A 208 5.32 36.71 -13.54
N ASP A 209 4.76 36.11 -12.48
CA ASP A 209 3.79 35.01 -12.60
C ASP A 209 2.52 35.22 -11.73
N GLU A 210 1.33 35.19 -12.34
CA GLU A 210 0.04 35.30 -11.64
C GLU A 210 -0.24 34.10 -10.71
N ARG A 211 0.58 33.03 -10.75
CA ARG A 211 0.35 31.76 -10.02
C ARG A 211 1.36 31.44 -8.91
N ALA A 212 2.58 31.97 -8.97
CA ALA A 212 3.63 31.69 -7.99
C ALA A 212 4.43 32.97 -7.68
N TYR A 213 4.38 33.44 -6.43
CA TYR A 213 5.02 34.69 -6.02
C TYR A 213 6.45 34.51 -5.51
N GLN A 214 6.90 33.27 -5.30
CA GLN A 214 8.24 32.91 -4.80
C GLN A 214 8.78 31.64 -5.48
N GLN A 215 10.09 31.61 -5.76
CA GLN A 215 10.86 30.45 -6.19
C GLN A 215 11.62 29.88 -4.99
N HIS A 216 11.51 28.57 -4.77
CA HIS A 216 12.19 27.89 -3.67
C HIS A 216 13.49 27.29 -4.16
N GLU A 217 14.60 27.70 -3.56
CA GLU A 217 15.93 27.16 -3.86
C GLU A 217 16.53 26.54 -2.59
N PRO A 218 16.75 25.22 -2.55
CA PRO A 218 17.30 24.59 -1.36
C PRO A 218 18.71 25.12 -1.11
N PHE A 219 19.03 25.47 0.14
CA PHE A 219 20.37 25.91 0.54
C PHE A 219 20.93 25.07 1.69
N SER A 220 20.10 24.34 2.42
CA SER A 220 20.57 23.43 3.46
C SER A 220 19.75 22.17 3.54
N VAL A 221 20.39 21.10 4.00
CA VAL A 221 19.75 19.83 4.29
C VAL A 221 20.24 19.31 5.63
N GLY A 222 19.30 18.98 6.51
CA GLY A 222 19.58 18.24 7.73
C GLY A 222 19.13 16.79 7.55
N TYR A 223 19.88 15.85 8.10
CA TYR A 223 19.44 14.46 8.18
C TYR A 223 19.93 13.77 9.44
N TYR A 224 19.12 12.83 9.92
CA TYR A 224 19.42 11.94 11.03
C TYR A 224 19.33 10.50 10.53
N LEU A 225 20.47 9.79 10.55
CA LEU A 225 20.52 8.36 10.30
C LEU A 225 20.28 7.63 11.62
N ARG A 226 19.23 6.80 11.71
CA ARG A 226 18.98 5.93 12.86
C ARG A 226 19.33 4.48 12.50
N CYS A 227 20.16 3.85 13.34
CA CYS A 227 20.42 2.41 13.31
C CYS A 227 19.67 1.72 14.45
N SER A 228 18.77 0.79 14.13
CA SER A 228 17.86 0.21 15.14
C SER A 228 18.47 -0.87 16.04
N PHE A 229 19.72 -1.28 15.81
CA PHE A 229 20.38 -2.35 16.56
C PHE A 229 21.73 -1.94 17.18
N ASP A 230 22.22 -0.75 16.86
CA ASP A 230 23.51 -0.21 17.32
C ASP A 230 23.46 1.32 17.32
N ASP A 231 23.06 1.91 18.44
CA ASP A 231 22.82 3.36 18.55
C ASP A 231 24.09 4.19 18.30
N SER A 232 25.29 3.65 18.51
CA SER A 232 26.54 4.36 18.21
C SER A 232 26.79 4.58 16.71
N ARG A 233 25.96 3.98 15.85
CA ARG A 233 25.96 4.20 14.40
C ARG A 233 24.90 5.21 13.96
N SER A 234 24.06 5.67 14.88
CA SER A 234 23.12 6.75 14.60
C SER A 234 23.87 8.07 14.65
N GLU A 235 23.58 8.97 13.72
CA GLU A 235 24.24 10.27 13.65
C GLU A 235 23.35 11.32 13.01
N TYR A 236 23.37 12.53 13.58
CA TYR A 236 22.85 13.73 12.95
C TYR A 236 23.94 14.47 12.17
N LYS A 237 23.62 14.89 10.95
CA LYS A 237 24.49 15.72 10.11
C LYS A 237 23.65 16.76 9.38
N CYS A 238 24.25 17.92 9.15
CA CYS A 238 23.65 18.96 8.33
C CYS A 238 24.68 19.49 7.34
N TYR A 239 24.19 19.92 6.19
CA TYR A 239 24.95 20.64 5.19
C TYR A 239 24.26 21.95 4.89
N ARG A 240 25.04 23.03 4.83
CA ARG A 240 24.58 24.37 4.46
C ARG A 240 25.49 24.92 3.37
N GLN A 241 24.89 25.31 2.27
CA GLN A 241 25.55 26.01 1.18
C GLN A 241 25.80 27.47 1.57
N ILE A 242 27.01 27.96 1.31
CA ILE A 242 27.49 29.29 1.75
C ILE A 242 27.56 30.29 0.58
N ASP A 243 27.71 29.82 -0.66
CA ASP A 243 27.82 30.65 -1.86
C ASP A 243 27.03 30.08 -3.05
N GLU A 244 26.66 30.92 -4.02
CA GLU A 244 26.02 30.50 -5.28
C GLU A 244 26.96 29.54 -6.05
N GLY A 245 26.57 28.25 -6.15
CA GLY A 245 27.44 27.16 -6.58
C GLY A 245 26.82 25.78 -6.40
N LEU A 246 27.64 24.71 -6.41
CA LEU A 246 27.22 23.29 -6.47
C LEU A 246 25.96 22.98 -5.63
N GLN A 247 24.93 22.46 -6.31
CA GLN A 247 23.55 22.32 -5.82
C GLN A 247 23.46 21.52 -4.51
N SER A 248 22.92 22.14 -3.46
CA SER A 248 22.59 21.52 -2.17
C SER A 248 21.74 20.24 -2.28
N SER A 249 20.90 20.12 -3.32
CA SER A 249 20.11 18.92 -3.64
C SER A 249 20.98 17.71 -4.01
N ALA A 250 22.18 17.93 -4.57
CA ALA A 250 23.15 16.88 -4.84
C ALA A 250 23.90 16.42 -3.58
N GLU A 251 23.95 17.22 -2.51
CA GLU A 251 24.68 16.88 -1.30
C GLU A 251 23.97 15.80 -0.46
N LEU A 252 22.64 15.85 -0.31
CA LEU A 252 21.87 14.75 0.32
C LEU A 252 22.17 13.42 -0.38
N VAL A 253 22.29 13.47 -1.70
CA VAL A 253 22.56 12.34 -2.57
C VAL A 253 24.00 11.83 -2.39
N VAL A 254 24.99 12.72 -2.35
CA VAL A 254 26.40 12.38 -2.02
C VAL A 254 26.51 11.83 -0.60
N VAL A 255 25.81 12.41 0.36
CA VAL A 255 25.73 11.96 1.76
C VAL A 255 25.18 10.54 1.87
N LEU A 256 24.07 10.25 1.18
CA LEU A 256 23.49 8.90 1.16
C LEU A 256 24.51 7.91 0.58
N GLN A 257 25.25 8.32 -0.46
CA GLN A 257 26.32 7.57 -1.11
C GLN A 257 27.58 7.38 -0.25
N GLN A 258 27.89 8.35 0.64
CA GLN A 258 29.07 8.37 1.50
C GLN A 258 28.82 7.78 2.88
N SER A 259 27.56 7.67 3.31
CA SER A 259 27.19 7.01 4.55
C SER A 259 27.77 5.60 4.56
N SER A 260 28.37 5.21 5.69
CA SER A 260 28.97 3.89 5.92
C SER A 260 27.98 2.73 5.71
N VAL A 261 26.68 3.05 5.61
CA VAL A 261 25.58 2.12 5.32
C VAL A 261 25.54 1.69 3.86
N VAL A 262 25.75 2.61 2.90
CA VAL A 262 25.72 2.32 1.46
C VAL A 262 27.09 1.89 0.94
N ARG A 263 28.18 2.40 1.51
CA ARG A 263 29.54 2.13 1.02
C ARG A 263 30.05 0.71 1.20
N GLN A 264 29.39 -0.14 2.02
CA GLN A 264 29.85 -1.47 2.44
C GLN A 264 31.17 -1.86 1.75
N GLU A 265 32.30 -1.35 2.26
CA GLU A 265 33.56 -1.98 1.91
C GLU A 265 33.41 -3.41 2.43
N PRO A 266 33.57 -4.43 1.56
CA PRO A 266 33.46 -5.83 1.96
C PRO A 266 34.29 -6.11 3.22
N ALA A 267 35.39 -5.38 3.40
CA ALA A 267 36.36 -5.47 4.50
C ALA A 267 35.82 -5.24 5.92
N SER A 268 34.70 -4.53 6.14
CA SER A 268 34.20 -4.25 7.51
C SER A 268 33.07 -5.19 7.98
N PHE A 269 32.49 -5.96 7.06
CA PHE A 269 31.68 -7.14 7.35
C PHE A 269 32.44 -8.45 7.11
N ASP A 270 33.72 -8.37 6.75
CA ASP A 270 34.62 -9.49 6.52
C ASP A 270 35.10 -10.12 7.85
N CYS A 271 34.17 -10.72 8.58
CA CYS A 271 34.53 -11.88 9.37
C CYS A 271 34.58 -13.08 8.41
N ARG A 272 35.71 -13.19 7.69
CA ARG A 272 36.21 -14.37 6.98
C ARG A 272 35.14 -15.40 6.60
N ILE A 273 34.78 -15.48 5.31
CA ILE A 273 34.63 -16.73 4.53
C ILE A 273 34.26 -16.33 3.08
N GLU A 274 35.19 -15.69 2.38
CA GLU A 274 35.36 -15.98 0.95
C GLU A 274 36.23 -17.22 0.82
N ARG A 275 35.60 -18.37 1.08
CA ARG A 275 35.99 -19.72 0.67
C ARG A 275 35.12 -20.66 1.49
N ASP A 276 34.09 -21.20 0.86
CA ASP A 276 33.65 -22.60 1.00
C ASP A 276 32.19 -22.72 0.52
N ILE A 277 32.01 -22.72 -0.80
CA ILE A 277 30.77 -23.14 -1.49
C ILE A 277 30.76 -24.68 -1.69
N GLN A 278 31.56 -25.44 -0.93
CA GLN A 278 31.57 -26.89 -1.00
C GLN A 278 31.55 -27.49 0.39
N GLU A 279 30.32 -27.75 0.86
CA GLU A 279 29.88 -28.79 1.81
C GLU A 279 28.98 -28.25 2.94
N PRO A 280 27.78 -28.84 3.14
CA PRO A 280 26.86 -28.46 4.21
C PRO A 280 27.32 -29.12 5.52
N GLN A 281 28.25 -28.49 6.24
CA GLN A 281 28.51 -28.83 7.64
C GLN A 281 28.05 -27.71 8.57
N THR A 282 27.37 -28.15 9.63
CA THR A 282 26.77 -27.41 10.74
C THR A 282 27.55 -26.17 11.19
N TYR A 283 27.00 -24.98 10.94
CA TYR A 283 27.55 -23.73 11.47
C TYR A 283 27.08 -23.50 12.92
N GLU A 284 28.04 -23.44 13.84
CA GLU A 284 27.85 -22.99 15.21
C GLU A 284 27.63 -21.47 15.22
N CYS A 285 26.41 -21.07 15.52
CA CYS A 285 26.05 -19.70 15.89
C CYS A 285 26.94 -19.27 17.07
N SER A 286 27.37 -18.01 17.12
CA SER A 286 28.12 -17.45 18.25
C SER A 286 27.31 -17.61 19.55
N HIS A 287 27.57 -18.69 20.27
CA HIS A 287 26.78 -19.11 21.42
C HIS A 287 26.97 -18.13 22.59
N ARG A 288 26.02 -17.20 22.79
CA ARG A 288 25.77 -16.67 24.13
C ARG A 288 25.15 -17.78 24.98
N PHE A 289 25.59 -17.89 26.23
CA PHE A 289 24.98 -18.80 27.21
C PHE A 289 23.47 -18.51 27.30
N GLY A 290 22.61 -19.47 26.93
CA GLY A 290 21.15 -19.40 27.05
C GLY A 290 20.34 -19.60 25.76
N GLU A 291 20.84 -19.20 24.59
CA GLU A 291 20.07 -19.23 23.33
C GLU A 291 19.72 -20.66 22.87
N ARG A 292 20.61 -21.62 23.16
CA ARG A 292 20.36 -23.05 22.87
C ARG A 292 19.21 -23.60 23.72
N GLU A 293 19.16 -23.25 25.00
CA GLU A 293 18.08 -23.69 25.89
C GLU A 293 16.75 -23.05 25.48
N GLU A 294 16.76 -21.76 25.10
CA GLU A 294 15.58 -21.07 24.59
C GLU A 294 15.06 -21.74 23.31
N PHE A 295 15.94 -22.00 22.35
CA PHE A 295 15.60 -22.70 21.11
C PHE A 295 15.00 -24.08 21.38
N GLU A 296 15.63 -24.88 22.26
CA GLU A 296 15.19 -26.24 22.57
C GLU A 296 13.83 -26.24 23.28
N ARG A 297 13.60 -25.34 24.25
CA ARG A 297 12.36 -25.24 25.04
C ARG A 297 11.22 -24.55 24.30
N ALA A 298 11.50 -23.75 23.28
CA ALA A 298 10.47 -23.01 22.56
C ALA A 298 9.46 -23.94 21.87
N ARG A 299 8.18 -23.70 22.19
CA ARG A 299 7.03 -24.39 21.61
C ARG A 299 6.32 -23.58 20.54
N VAL A 300 6.66 -22.30 20.40
CA VAL A 300 6.01 -21.35 19.50
C VAL A 300 7.06 -20.75 18.57
N CYS A 301 6.73 -20.66 17.28
CA CYS A 301 7.54 -19.97 16.29
C CYS A 301 7.50 -18.46 16.53
N HIS A 302 8.66 -17.80 16.66
CA HIS A 302 8.70 -16.36 16.94
C HIS A 302 8.21 -15.51 15.75
N VAL A 303 8.39 -15.99 14.51
CA VAL A 303 7.83 -15.37 13.30
C VAL A 303 6.32 -15.54 13.31
N CYS A 304 5.73 -16.69 12.98
CA CYS A 304 4.27 -16.78 12.82
C CYS A 304 3.45 -16.86 14.12
N ARG A 305 4.10 -16.92 15.29
CA ARG A 305 3.47 -17.07 16.63
C ARG A 305 2.58 -18.32 16.79
N LYS A 306 2.69 -19.30 15.87
CA LYS A 306 2.00 -20.60 15.96
C LYS A 306 2.86 -21.64 16.68
N LEU A 307 2.20 -22.62 17.31
CA LEU A 307 2.86 -23.77 17.92
C LEU A 307 3.61 -24.60 16.86
N PHE A 308 4.77 -25.13 17.23
CA PHE A 308 5.48 -26.13 16.44
C PHE A 308 4.71 -27.45 16.47
N SER A 309 4.29 -27.95 15.31
CA SER A 309 3.76 -29.32 15.21
C SER A 309 4.89 -30.33 15.08
N ALA A 310 4.62 -31.61 15.35
CA ALA A 310 5.59 -32.69 15.18
C ALA A 310 6.11 -32.86 13.72
N LYS A 311 5.40 -32.26 12.75
CA LYS A 311 5.77 -32.28 11.32
C LYS A 311 6.59 -31.06 10.90
N ASP A 312 6.74 -30.05 11.76
CA ASP A 312 7.44 -28.84 11.41
C ASP A 312 8.94 -28.93 11.73
N THR A 313 9.77 -28.49 10.79
CA THR A 313 11.20 -28.32 11.02
C THR A 313 11.45 -27.01 11.76
N LYS A 314 11.88 -27.11 13.02
CA LYS A 314 12.30 -25.95 13.84
C LYS A 314 13.74 -25.57 13.48
N VAL A 315 13.95 -24.31 13.10
CA VAL A 315 15.26 -23.76 12.69
C VAL A 315 15.58 -22.49 13.47
N LYS A 316 16.88 -22.18 13.58
CA LYS A 316 17.36 -20.96 14.24
C LYS A 316 17.38 -19.82 13.23
N ASP A 317 16.52 -18.84 13.45
CA ASP A 317 16.49 -17.61 12.66
C ASP A 317 17.54 -16.63 13.16
N HIS A 318 18.19 -15.93 12.23
CA HIS A 318 19.22 -14.96 12.55
C HIS A 318 19.16 -13.78 11.58
N CYS A 319 19.60 -12.63 12.05
CA CYS A 319 19.72 -11.44 11.22
C CYS A 319 20.85 -11.62 10.20
N HIS A 320 20.59 -11.41 8.92
CA HIS A 320 21.61 -11.51 7.89
C HIS A 320 22.59 -10.32 7.92
N LEU A 321 22.16 -9.17 8.45
CA LEU A 321 23.01 -8.00 8.67
C LEU A 321 23.91 -8.13 9.91
N THR A 322 23.36 -8.51 11.06
CA THR A 322 24.10 -8.52 12.34
C THR A 322 24.60 -9.92 12.76
N ARG A 323 24.15 -10.97 12.07
CA ARG A 323 24.36 -12.39 12.41
C ARG A 323 23.83 -12.82 13.78
N ARG A 324 23.08 -11.97 14.50
CA ARG A 324 22.50 -12.28 15.82
C ARG A 324 21.28 -13.20 15.70
N TYR A 325 21.16 -14.14 16.63
CA TYR A 325 19.99 -15.02 16.76
C TYR A 325 18.73 -14.20 17.10
N ARG A 326 17.66 -14.38 16.32
CA ARG A 326 16.36 -13.72 16.53
C ARG A 326 15.38 -14.59 17.28
N GLY A 327 15.43 -15.91 17.04
CA GLY A 327 14.55 -16.83 17.72
C GLY A 327 14.30 -18.15 16.97
N PRO A 328 13.52 -19.05 17.58
CA PRO A 328 13.13 -20.30 16.96
C PRO A 328 12.03 -20.03 15.93
N ALA A 329 12.24 -20.47 14.69
CA ALA A 329 11.27 -20.31 13.60
C ALA A 329 10.92 -21.66 12.96
N HIS A 330 9.74 -21.72 12.32
CA HIS A 330 9.51 -22.74 11.31
C HIS A 330 10.49 -22.51 10.16
N ASN A 331 11.06 -23.57 9.58
CA ASN A 331 11.91 -23.44 8.39
C ASN A 331 11.22 -22.62 7.27
N LYS A 332 9.91 -22.85 7.11
CA LYS A 332 9.04 -22.11 6.18
C LYS A 332 8.94 -20.61 6.52
N CYS A 333 8.90 -20.27 7.79
CA CYS A 333 8.83 -18.88 8.23
C CYS A 333 10.17 -18.18 8.03
N ASN A 334 11.27 -18.84 8.42
CA ASN A 334 12.64 -18.36 8.27
C ASN A 334 12.96 -17.97 6.83
N ILE A 335 12.67 -18.84 5.85
CA ILE A 335 12.93 -18.58 4.42
C ILE A 335 12.17 -17.35 3.89
N ASN A 336 11.01 -17.05 4.47
CA ASN A 336 10.19 -15.91 4.05
C ASN A 336 10.40 -14.67 4.94
N TYR A 337 11.22 -14.77 5.97
CA TYR A 337 11.54 -13.70 6.91
C TYR A 337 12.89 -13.10 6.54
N ASN A 338 12.88 -12.27 5.50
CA ASN A 338 14.09 -11.67 4.95
C ASN A 338 14.28 -10.24 5.45
N ASP A 339 15.52 -9.90 5.76
CA ASP A 339 15.94 -8.53 6.08
C ASP A 339 15.64 -7.59 4.91
N SER A 340 15.11 -6.41 5.22
CA SER A 340 14.88 -5.38 4.20
C SER A 340 16.20 -4.86 3.65
N ARG A 341 16.32 -4.83 2.33
CA ARG A 341 17.38 -4.12 1.59
C ARG A 341 16.93 -2.72 1.16
N THR A 342 15.81 -2.24 1.68
CA THR A 342 15.31 -0.88 1.43
C THR A 342 15.69 0.01 2.61
N ILE A 343 16.35 1.12 2.32
CA ILE A 343 16.62 2.21 3.27
C ILE A 343 15.53 3.27 3.07
N PRO A 344 14.60 3.44 4.03
CA PRO A 344 13.60 4.48 3.96
C PRO A 344 14.23 5.83 4.31
N VAL A 345 13.88 6.87 3.54
CA VAL A 345 14.19 8.26 3.81
C VAL A 345 12.87 8.97 4.05
N ILE A 346 12.67 9.45 5.27
CA ILE A 346 11.42 10.01 5.75
C ILE A 346 11.53 11.53 5.75
N PHE A 347 10.61 12.18 5.05
CA PHE A 347 10.36 13.61 5.12
C PHE A 347 8.95 13.85 5.68
N HIS A 348 8.70 15.02 6.24
CA HIS A 348 7.36 15.42 6.66
C HIS A 348 6.74 16.30 5.58
N ASN A 349 5.69 15.81 4.90
CA ASN A 349 5.04 16.45 3.75
C ASN A 349 5.87 16.42 2.44
N LEU A 350 6.64 15.34 2.23
CA LEU A 350 7.44 15.09 1.03
C LEU A 350 6.68 15.36 -0.28
N SER A 351 5.46 14.82 -0.38
CA SER A 351 4.67 14.82 -1.62
C SER A 351 4.21 16.23 -2.00
N GLY A 352 4.10 17.12 -1.00
CA GLY A 352 3.57 18.47 -1.15
C GLY A 352 4.63 19.53 -1.40
N TYR A 353 5.89 19.26 -1.01
CA TYR A 353 6.95 20.26 -1.02
C TYR A 353 8.30 19.68 -1.45
N ASP A 354 8.96 18.89 -0.59
CA ASP A 354 10.39 18.57 -0.73
C ASP A 354 10.74 17.75 -1.97
N SER A 355 9.84 16.85 -2.40
CA SER A 355 10.12 16.00 -3.56
C SER A 355 10.46 16.79 -4.82
N HIS A 356 9.89 17.99 -4.99
CA HIS A 356 10.15 18.86 -6.14
C HIS A 356 11.57 19.44 -6.15
N LEU A 357 12.23 19.50 -4.99
CA LEU A 357 13.52 20.15 -4.81
C LEU A 357 14.71 19.29 -5.26
N PHE A 358 14.57 17.97 -5.29
CA PHE A 358 15.71 17.07 -5.47
C PHE A 358 15.45 15.82 -6.33
N ILE A 359 14.20 15.57 -6.75
CA ILE A 359 13.87 14.36 -7.53
C ILE A 359 14.59 14.30 -8.88
N LYS A 360 14.81 15.47 -9.51
CA LYS A 360 15.52 15.57 -10.78
C LYS A 360 16.98 15.16 -10.60
N GLU A 361 17.62 15.64 -9.54
CA GLU A 361 19.01 15.33 -9.18
C GLU A 361 19.18 13.86 -8.81
N ILE A 362 18.22 13.26 -8.10
CA ILE A 362 18.24 11.80 -7.85
C ILE A 362 18.18 10.99 -9.15
N ALA A 363 17.43 11.47 -10.15
CA ALA A 363 17.33 10.82 -11.44
C ALA A 363 18.60 11.03 -12.29
N THR A 364 19.20 12.22 -12.28
CA THR A 364 20.30 12.60 -13.20
C THR A 364 21.71 12.41 -12.61
N CYS A 365 21.92 12.70 -11.34
CA CYS A 365 23.25 12.72 -10.71
C CYS A 365 23.71 11.34 -10.22
N PHE A 366 22.79 10.38 -10.10
CA PHE A 366 23.07 9.07 -9.55
C PHE A 366 22.78 7.99 -10.59
N LYS A 367 23.70 7.06 -10.79
CA LYS A 367 23.44 5.91 -11.66
C LYS A 367 22.47 4.92 -11.00
N GLY A 368 21.75 4.18 -11.83
CA GLY A 368 20.71 3.24 -11.42
C GLY A 368 19.29 3.79 -11.61
N ARG A 369 18.30 2.89 -11.60
CA ARG A 369 16.92 3.23 -11.97
C ARG A 369 16.18 3.97 -10.86
N VAL A 370 15.22 4.79 -11.26
CA VAL A 370 14.23 5.42 -10.36
C VAL A 370 12.87 4.79 -10.64
N SER A 371 12.16 4.40 -9.59
CA SER A 371 10.76 3.95 -9.65
C SER A 371 9.88 4.98 -8.96
N LEU A 372 8.80 5.40 -9.64
CA LEU A 372 7.90 6.45 -9.19
C LEU A 372 6.50 5.87 -8.92
N ILE A 373 5.84 6.36 -7.86
CA ILE A 373 4.42 6.12 -7.61
C ILE A 373 3.69 7.47 -7.74
N PRO A 374 3.22 7.85 -8.94
CA PRO A 374 2.59 9.15 -9.16
C PRO A 374 1.19 9.21 -8.56
N GLN A 375 0.81 10.37 -8.00
CA GLN A 375 -0.57 10.70 -7.65
C GLN A 375 -1.20 11.62 -8.70
N THR A 376 -0.45 12.62 -9.14
CA THR A 376 -0.79 13.50 -10.26
C THR A 376 0.43 13.63 -11.17
N LYS A 377 0.34 14.47 -12.22
CA LYS A 377 1.52 14.79 -13.06
C LYS A 377 2.65 15.48 -12.29
N GLU A 378 2.33 16.11 -11.16
CA GLU A 378 3.28 16.91 -10.39
C GLU A 378 3.60 16.28 -9.03
N ARG A 379 2.64 15.58 -8.40
CA ARG A 379 2.81 15.02 -7.06
C ARG A 379 3.05 13.51 -7.08
N TYR A 380 4.01 13.06 -6.30
CA TYR A 380 4.35 11.65 -6.11
C TYR A 380 3.95 11.18 -4.71
N ILE A 381 3.39 9.97 -4.60
CA ILE A 381 3.12 9.33 -3.30
C ILE A 381 4.45 8.92 -2.64
N SER A 382 5.36 8.37 -3.45
CA SER A 382 6.69 7.93 -3.07
C SER A 382 7.51 7.69 -4.33
N PHE A 383 8.82 7.68 -4.18
CA PHE A 383 9.74 7.23 -5.21
C PHE A 383 10.88 6.44 -4.58
N SER A 384 11.49 5.56 -5.37
CA SER A 384 12.59 4.71 -4.95
C SER A 384 13.75 4.80 -5.93
N LYS A 385 14.96 4.97 -5.43
CA LYS A 385 16.20 4.91 -6.19
C LYS A 385 16.88 3.57 -5.96
N PHE A 386 17.15 2.83 -7.03
CA PHE A 386 17.97 1.63 -6.98
C PHE A 386 19.41 2.03 -7.28
N VAL A 387 20.32 1.69 -6.38
CA VAL A 387 21.72 2.12 -6.47
C VAL A 387 22.51 1.04 -7.22
N GLU A 388 23.05 1.42 -8.37
CA GLU A 388 23.87 0.51 -9.20
C GLU A 388 25.06 -0.04 -8.41
N GLY A 389 25.33 -1.34 -8.54
CA GLY A 389 26.41 -2.03 -7.83
C GLY A 389 26.12 -2.39 -6.37
N THR A 390 24.90 -2.18 -5.89
CA THR A 390 24.49 -2.58 -4.52
C THR A 390 23.16 -3.35 -4.54
N GLU A 391 22.93 -4.20 -3.53
CA GLU A 391 21.61 -4.82 -3.30
C GLU A 391 20.58 -3.86 -2.69
N PHE A 392 20.99 -2.63 -2.35
CA PHE A 392 20.16 -1.68 -1.61
C PHE A 392 19.38 -0.74 -2.53
N ASN A 393 18.18 -0.37 -2.09
CA ASN A 393 17.40 0.70 -2.69
C ASN A 393 17.00 1.72 -1.63
N ILE A 394 16.95 2.97 -2.04
CA ILE A 394 16.58 4.10 -1.19
C ILE A 394 15.15 4.47 -1.50
N ARG A 395 14.26 4.48 -0.51
CA ARG A 395 12.83 4.76 -0.70
C ARG A 395 12.44 6.01 0.06
N PHE A 396 11.88 6.99 -0.65
CA PHE A 396 11.44 8.24 -0.04
C PHE A 396 9.98 8.14 0.38
N ILE A 397 9.71 8.41 1.65
CA ILE A 397 8.41 8.21 2.28
C ILE A 397 7.97 9.52 2.91
N ASP A 398 6.68 9.82 2.76
CA ASP A 398 6.02 10.97 3.33
C ASP A 398 5.37 10.61 4.68
N SER A 399 5.95 11.06 5.79
CA SER A 399 5.38 10.80 7.13
C SER A 399 3.99 11.43 7.32
N TYR A 400 3.64 12.49 6.58
CA TYR A 400 2.32 13.12 6.66
C TYR A 400 1.20 12.19 6.14
N ARG A 401 1.54 11.25 5.24
CA ARG A 401 0.61 10.20 4.80
C ARG A 401 0.37 9.11 5.84
N PHE A 402 1.16 9.11 6.92
CA PHE A 402 0.94 8.29 8.09
C PHE A 402 0.21 9.05 9.20
N MET A 403 0.70 10.25 9.48
CA MET A 403 0.28 11.12 10.58
C MET A 403 -0.07 12.50 10.01
N ALA A 404 -1.31 12.67 9.57
CA ALA A 404 -1.81 13.88 8.89
C ALA A 404 -2.05 15.04 9.87
N SER A 405 -0.99 15.52 10.50
CA SER A 405 -0.97 16.63 11.45
C SER A 405 0.39 17.32 11.41
N SER A 406 0.48 18.56 11.87
CA SER A 406 1.77 19.25 11.99
C SER A 406 2.72 18.51 12.94
N LEU A 407 4.02 18.61 12.67
CA LEU A 407 5.06 17.99 13.50
C LEU A 407 5.00 18.47 14.96
N GLU A 408 4.76 19.76 15.18
CA GLU A 408 4.57 20.35 16.53
C GLU A 408 3.45 19.64 17.31
N LYS A 409 2.28 19.47 16.66
CA LYS A 409 1.14 18.79 17.30
C LYS A 409 1.46 17.33 17.58
N LEU A 410 2.16 16.63 16.69
CA LEU A 410 2.58 15.25 16.92
C LEU A 410 3.59 15.15 18.07
N ALA A 411 4.57 16.04 18.12
CA ALA A 411 5.57 16.12 19.19
C ALA A 411 4.94 16.40 20.55
N SER A 412 3.89 17.23 20.61
CA SER A 412 3.16 17.53 21.84
C SER A 412 2.56 16.29 22.54
N TYR A 413 2.31 15.22 21.79
CA TYR A 413 1.77 13.96 22.34
C TYR A 413 2.83 13.05 22.94
N LEU A 414 4.12 13.33 22.70
CA LEU A 414 5.21 12.54 23.24
C LEU A 414 5.49 12.93 24.69
N GLU A 415 5.61 11.93 25.55
CA GLU A 415 6.05 12.14 26.94
C GLU A 415 7.54 12.47 27.00
N LYS A 416 8.33 11.84 26.12
CA LYS A 416 9.78 11.91 26.09
C LYS A 416 10.31 12.03 24.66
N LEU A 417 11.38 12.79 24.46
CA LEU A 417 12.09 12.96 23.18
C LEU A 417 13.49 12.36 23.29
N SER A 418 13.56 11.02 23.30
CA SER A 418 14.80 10.28 23.59
C SER A 418 15.92 10.58 22.61
N ILE A 419 15.61 10.75 21.31
CA ILE A 419 16.62 11.00 20.29
C ILE A 419 17.15 12.42 20.46
N ALA A 420 16.27 13.40 20.65
CA ALA A 420 16.68 14.77 20.97
C ALA A 420 17.54 14.85 22.23
N GLU A 421 17.16 14.16 23.30
CA GLU A 421 17.92 14.11 24.55
C GLU A 421 19.34 13.56 24.37
N GLU A 422 19.48 12.46 23.62
CA GLU A 422 20.77 11.83 23.34
C GLU A 422 21.66 12.70 22.44
N GLU A 423 21.11 13.23 21.35
CA GLU A 423 21.88 14.01 20.37
C GLU A 423 22.35 15.36 20.93
N PHE A 424 21.50 16.03 21.72
CA PHE A 424 21.88 17.32 22.30
C PHE A 424 22.70 17.19 23.60
N GLN A 425 22.75 16.01 24.22
CA GLN A 425 23.48 15.75 25.48
C GLN A 425 23.15 16.77 26.59
N LEU A 426 21.87 17.15 26.69
CA LEU A 426 21.42 18.20 27.60
C LEU A 426 20.77 17.59 28.85
N ASP A 427 21.18 18.04 30.03
CA ASP A 427 20.44 17.82 31.28
C ASP A 427 19.23 18.76 31.32
N TYR A 428 18.07 18.30 30.87
CA TYR A 428 16.88 19.15 30.75
C TYR A 428 16.08 19.31 32.04
N THR A 429 15.55 20.52 32.25
CA THR A 429 14.39 20.74 33.11
C THR A 429 13.08 20.41 32.38
N THR A 430 11.98 20.26 33.12
CA THR A 430 10.63 20.06 32.53
C THR A 430 10.28 21.14 31.51
N ASP A 431 10.61 22.40 31.81
CA ASP A 431 10.35 23.53 30.91
C ASP A 431 11.16 23.44 29.61
N GLN A 432 12.43 23.00 29.69
CA GLN A 432 13.26 22.82 28.49
C GLN A 432 12.80 21.64 27.62
N THR A 433 12.21 20.62 28.24
CA THR A 433 11.62 19.47 27.54
C THR A 433 10.36 19.89 26.79
N GLU A 434 9.51 20.73 27.38
CA GLU A 434 8.36 21.31 26.68
C GLU A 434 8.78 22.24 25.53
N LEU A 435 9.89 22.97 25.67
CA LEU A 435 10.46 23.75 24.58
C LEU A 435 10.94 22.87 23.42
N LEU A 436 11.47 21.67 23.68
CA LEU A 436 11.89 20.74 22.60
C LEU A 436 10.74 20.20 21.75
N LYS A 437 9.51 20.21 22.28
CA LYS A 437 8.32 19.74 21.53
C LYS A 437 7.81 20.79 20.53
N ARG A 438 8.32 22.02 20.59
CA ARG A 438 7.91 23.11 19.70
C ARG A 438 8.74 23.08 18.41
N LYS A 439 8.09 23.46 17.31
CA LYS A 439 8.77 23.65 16.02
C LYS A 439 9.69 24.88 16.10
N GLY A 440 10.86 24.81 15.46
CA GLY A 440 11.70 26.00 15.30
C GLY A 440 11.01 27.04 14.44
N VAL A 441 11.21 28.33 14.73
CA VAL A 441 10.68 29.41 13.89
C VAL A 441 11.79 29.94 12.98
N PHE A 442 11.55 29.93 11.67
CA PHE A 442 12.49 30.36 10.66
C PHE A 442 11.91 31.54 9.85
N PRO A 443 12.67 32.63 9.62
CA PRO A 443 12.15 33.81 8.92
C PRO A 443 12.19 33.59 7.41
N TYR A 444 11.33 32.72 6.91
CA TYR A 444 11.32 32.28 5.50
C TYR A 444 11.23 33.44 4.50
N ASP A 445 10.32 34.39 4.72
CA ASP A 445 10.16 35.56 3.83
C ASP A 445 11.37 36.52 3.88
N TYR A 446 12.12 36.52 4.98
CA TYR A 446 13.35 37.30 5.09
C TYR A 446 14.47 36.65 4.28
N ILE A 447 14.64 35.33 4.38
CA ILE A 447 15.76 34.59 3.80
C ILE A 447 15.58 34.38 2.29
N SER A 448 15.83 35.44 1.53
CA SER A 448 15.65 35.48 0.07
C SER A 448 16.94 35.35 -0.76
N CYS A 449 18.12 35.47 -0.13
CA CYS A 449 19.41 35.34 -0.81
C CYS A 449 20.51 34.82 0.14
N PHE A 450 21.62 34.36 -0.44
CA PHE A 450 22.77 33.84 0.30
C PHE A 450 23.46 34.88 1.19
N ASP A 451 23.39 36.17 0.88
CA ASP A 451 24.05 37.20 1.71
C ASP A 451 23.40 37.28 3.10
N LYS A 452 22.08 37.10 3.20
CA LYS A 452 21.37 37.05 4.48
C LYS A 452 21.76 35.84 5.33
N LEU A 453 22.23 34.77 4.70
CA LEU A 453 22.76 33.59 5.40
C LEU A 453 24.13 33.87 6.05
N LYS A 454 24.82 34.96 5.70
CA LYS A 454 26.12 35.34 6.26
C LYS A 454 26.00 36.28 7.46
N GLU A 455 24.79 36.76 7.75
CA GLU A 455 24.52 37.62 8.90
C GLU A 455 24.75 36.85 10.21
N THR A 456 25.36 37.53 11.19
CA THR A 456 25.75 36.95 12.49
C THR A 456 24.78 37.28 13.61
N GLU A 457 23.75 38.07 13.33
CA GLU A 457 22.71 38.49 14.27
C GLU A 457 21.34 38.02 13.76
N LEU A 458 20.40 37.82 14.70
CA LEU A 458 19.03 37.45 14.35
C LEU A 458 18.32 38.65 13.66
N PRO A 459 17.56 38.42 12.58
CA PRO A 459 16.71 39.45 11.96
C PRO A 459 15.74 40.03 12.98
N THR A 460 15.29 41.28 12.84
CA THR A 460 14.38 41.87 13.82
C THR A 460 13.02 41.15 13.82
N LYS A 461 12.24 41.29 14.90
CA LYS A 461 10.92 40.64 15.05
C LYS A 461 9.97 40.96 13.89
N GLU A 462 10.05 42.17 13.34
CA GLU A 462 9.27 42.61 12.18
C GLU A 462 9.62 41.83 10.91
N GLU A 463 10.86 41.38 10.78
CA GLU A 463 11.39 40.65 9.62
C GLU A 463 10.99 39.16 9.62
N PHE A 464 10.45 38.66 10.75
CA PHE A 464 9.82 37.34 10.86
C PHE A 464 8.35 37.31 10.39
N TYR A 465 7.88 38.37 9.74
CA TYR A 465 6.53 38.40 9.18
C TYR A 465 6.29 37.28 8.16
N ASN A 466 5.20 36.54 8.33
CA ASN A 466 4.82 35.47 7.42
C ASN A 466 3.70 35.94 6.49
N LYS A 467 3.99 36.06 5.18
CA LYS A 467 3.01 36.52 4.18
C LYS A 467 1.91 35.50 3.87
N LEU A 468 2.17 34.20 4.04
CA LEU A 468 1.16 33.14 3.81
C LEU A 468 0.04 33.20 4.83
N ASN A 469 0.39 33.52 6.07
CA ASN A 469 -0.53 33.47 7.21
C ASN A 469 -0.97 34.88 7.67
N ASP A 470 -0.38 35.93 7.08
CA ASP A 470 -0.61 37.34 7.39
C ASP A 470 -0.41 37.64 8.89
N SER A 471 0.70 37.16 9.45
CA SER A 471 0.94 37.17 10.90
C SER A 471 2.39 37.49 11.28
N HIS A 472 2.56 38.22 12.38
CA HIS A 472 3.86 38.42 13.05
C HIS A 472 4.18 37.27 14.00
N ILE A 473 5.46 37.02 14.24
CA ILE A 473 5.95 36.11 15.28
C ILE A 473 5.65 36.66 16.68
N SER A 474 5.37 35.80 17.66
CA SER A 474 5.26 36.18 19.08
C SER A 474 6.63 36.37 19.74
N ASP A 475 6.68 37.03 20.91
CA ASP A 475 7.95 37.23 21.64
C ASP A 475 8.57 35.89 22.08
N ASP A 476 7.74 34.95 22.55
CA ASP A 476 8.17 33.62 22.99
C ASP A 476 8.73 32.75 21.84
N GLU A 477 8.25 32.97 20.62
CA GLU A 477 8.68 32.26 19.41
C GLU A 477 10.00 32.81 18.85
N TYR A 478 10.25 34.12 19.00
CA TYR A 478 11.45 34.79 18.50
C TYR A 478 12.74 34.36 19.22
N GLU A 479 12.64 33.94 20.47
CA GLU A 479 13.78 33.44 21.25
C GLU A 479 14.15 31.97 20.95
N HIS A 480 13.42 31.27 20.06
CA HIS A 480 13.53 29.82 19.89
C HIS A 480 13.77 29.33 18.45
N ALA A 481 14.96 28.77 18.19
CA ALA A 481 15.27 28.07 16.95
C ALA A 481 15.86 26.68 17.25
N LYS A 482 15.22 25.62 16.73
CA LYS A 482 15.70 24.21 16.82
C LYS A 482 15.32 23.44 15.55
N THR A 483 15.96 22.28 15.36
CA THR A 483 15.98 21.52 14.09
C THR A 483 14.84 20.51 13.97
N ASP A 484 14.00 20.65 12.93
CA ASP A 484 12.81 19.81 12.67
C ASP A 484 13.13 18.32 12.43
N VAL A 485 14.32 18.01 11.92
CA VAL A 485 14.77 16.64 11.58
C VAL A 485 14.78 15.70 12.79
N ILE A 486 15.34 16.15 13.92
CA ILE A 486 15.44 15.34 15.13
C ILE A 486 14.05 15.11 15.74
N LEU A 487 13.19 16.13 15.69
CA LEU A 487 11.82 16.02 16.17
C LEU A 487 11.00 15.05 15.30
N LEU A 488 11.21 15.06 13.99
CA LEU A 488 10.62 14.08 13.07
C LEU A 488 11.08 12.65 13.41
N ALA A 489 12.37 12.47 13.74
CA ALA A 489 12.90 11.17 14.14
C ALA A 489 12.21 10.65 15.41
N ASP A 490 12.10 11.46 16.48
CA ASP A 490 11.41 11.07 17.72
C ASP A 490 9.94 10.69 17.46
N VAL A 491 9.22 11.52 16.70
CA VAL A 491 7.81 11.29 16.37
C VAL A 491 7.61 10.00 15.58
N PHE A 492 8.41 9.78 14.53
CA PHE A 492 8.22 8.62 13.67
C PHE A 492 8.76 7.33 14.30
N GLU A 493 9.86 7.37 15.07
CA GLU A 493 10.32 6.19 15.83
C GLU A 493 9.31 5.77 16.90
N ASN A 494 8.70 6.73 17.62
CA ASN A 494 7.62 6.42 18.56
C ASN A 494 6.41 5.79 17.83
N PHE A 495 6.05 6.32 16.66
CA PHE A 495 4.99 5.73 15.83
C PHE A 495 5.33 4.30 15.37
N ARG A 496 6.59 4.03 15.00
CA ARG A 496 7.07 2.69 14.66
C ARG A 496 6.94 1.72 15.83
N ASP A 497 7.35 2.15 17.03
CA ASP A 497 7.24 1.35 18.25
C ASP A 497 5.79 0.99 18.55
N ASN A 498 4.91 1.99 18.55
CA ASN A 498 3.48 1.79 18.76
C ASN A 498 2.87 0.83 17.72
N CYS A 499 3.27 0.93 16.45
CA CYS A 499 2.77 0.03 15.39
C CYS A 499 3.33 -1.40 15.52
N LEU A 500 4.59 -1.55 15.94
CA LEU A 500 5.19 -2.86 16.20
C LEU A 500 4.56 -3.53 17.42
N GLU A 501 4.24 -2.77 18.47
CA GLU A 501 3.54 -3.26 19.65
C GLU A 501 2.09 -3.62 19.31
N ALA A 502 1.35 -2.68 18.72
CA ALA A 502 -0.08 -2.84 18.45
C ALA A 502 -0.34 -3.80 17.28
N TYR A 503 0.45 -3.76 16.20
CA TYR A 503 0.17 -4.52 14.99
C TYR A 503 1.24 -5.55 14.66
N GLY A 504 2.43 -5.48 15.25
CA GLY A 504 3.57 -6.32 14.88
C GLY A 504 3.99 -6.14 13.43
N LEU A 505 3.86 -4.91 12.91
CA LEU A 505 4.24 -4.45 11.58
C LEU A 505 4.97 -3.13 11.75
N ASP A 506 6.10 -2.96 11.06
CA ASP A 506 6.85 -1.71 11.06
C ASP A 506 6.33 -0.81 9.92
N PRO A 507 5.83 0.41 10.21
CA PRO A 507 5.28 1.31 9.20
C PRO A 507 6.33 1.74 8.17
N ALA A 508 7.62 1.65 8.46
CA ALA A 508 8.70 2.00 7.54
C ALA A 508 8.80 1.09 6.29
N HIS A 509 8.09 -0.04 6.24
CA HIS A 509 7.98 -0.86 5.02
C HIS A 509 6.86 -0.40 4.08
N TYR A 510 5.96 0.45 4.54
CA TYR A 510 4.76 0.87 3.82
C TYR A 510 4.94 2.26 3.23
N TYR A 511 4.08 2.60 2.27
CA TYR A 511 4.05 3.95 1.69
C TYR A 511 3.09 4.88 2.43
N THR A 512 2.02 4.35 3.02
CA THR A 512 0.92 5.13 3.62
C THR A 512 0.21 4.34 4.73
N THR A 513 -0.53 5.04 5.61
CA THR A 513 -1.38 4.41 6.63
C THR A 513 -2.38 3.40 6.06
N PRO A 514 -3.12 3.66 4.96
CA PRO A 514 -4.03 2.67 4.37
C PRO A 514 -3.37 1.33 4.03
N GLY A 515 -2.14 1.33 3.52
CA GLY A 515 -1.41 0.09 3.24
C GLY A 515 -1.06 -0.68 4.52
N LEU A 516 -0.58 0.04 5.54
CA LEU A 516 -0.29 -0.52 6.86
C LEU A 516 -1.55 -1.10 7.52
N THR A 517 -2.65 -0.35 7.54
CA THR A 517 -3.90 -0.77 8.20
C THR A 517 -4.58 -1.91 7.46
N TRP A 518 -4.41 -2.00 6.13
CA TRP A 518 -4.88 -3.13 5.34
C TRP A 518 -4.16 -4.43 5.72
N ASP A 519 -2.83 -4.43 5.76
CA ASP A 519 -2.05 -5.61 6.17
C ASP A 519 -2.28 -5.95 7.65
N ALA A 520 -2.43 -4.95 8.51
CA ALA A 520 -2.80 -5.14 9.92
C ALA A 520 -4.17 -5.82 10.03
N MET A 521 -5.18 -5.31 9.31
CA MET A 521 -6.53 -5.86 9.28
C MET A 521 -6.53 -7.32 8.82
N LEU A 522 -5.86 -7.64 7.71
CA LEU A 522 -5.76 -9.02 7.21
C LEU A 522 -5.08 -9.95 8.21
N LYS A 523 -4.02 -9.47 8.88
CA LYS A 523 -3.29 -10.23 9.90
C LYS A 523 -4.15 -10.51 11.14
N TYR A 524 -4.91 -9.51 11.60
CA TYR A 524 -5.76 -9.63 12.78
C TYR A 524 -6.97 -10.54 12.54
N THR A 525 -7.70 -10.26 11.46
CA THR A 525 -8.96 -10.95 11.16
C THR A 525 -8.73 -12.33 10.55
N ASN A 526 -7.57 -12.55 9.90
CA ASN A 526 -7.28 -13.73 9.08
C ASN A 526 -8.37 -13.99 8.03
N ILE A 527 -9.07 -12.94 7.59
CA ILE A 527 -10.08 -13.03 6.54
C ILE A 527 -9.41 -13.33 5.20
N GLU A 528 -10.07 -14.16 4.39
CA GLU A 528 -9.72 -14.36 2.98
C GLU A 528 -10.76 -13.61 2.15
N LEU A 529 -10.32 -12.59 1.41
CA LEU A 529 -11.17 -11.77 0.55
C LEU A 529 -11.06 -12.27 -0.90
N GLU A 530 -12.19 -12.52 -1.53
CA GLU A 530 -12.27 -12.76 -2.97
C GLU A 530 -12.08 -11.45 -3.73
N LEU A 531 -11.22 -11.44 -4.74
CA LEU A 531 -11.05 -10.31 -5.63
C LEU A 531 -12.03 -10.44 -6.80
N PRO A 532 -12.92 -9.45 -7.05
CA PRO A 532 -13.77 -9.47 -8.23
C PRO A 532 -12.93 -9.46 -9.50
N THR A 533 -13.08 -10.48 -10.34
CA THR A 533 -12.39 -10.58 -11.64
C THR A 533 -13.26 -10.15 -12.82
N ASP A 534 -14.57 -10.04 -12.61
CA ASP A 534 -15.53 -9.54 -13.58
C ASP A 534 -15.58 -8.01 -13.51
N VAL A 535 -15.20 -7.34 -14.61
CA VAL A 535 -15.22 -5.88 -14.73
C VAL A 535 -16.63 -5.31 -14.54
N ASP A 536 -17.67 -6.06 -14.93
CA ASP A 536 -19.05 -5.61 -14.77
C ASP A 536 -19.46 -5.58 -13.30
N ILE A 537 -18.96 -6.53 -12.48
CA ILE A 537 -19.18 -6.53 -11.03
C ILE A 537 -18.47 -5.33 -10.40
N LEU A 538 -17.22 -5.07 -10.80
CA LEU A 538 -16.45 -3.93 -10.30
C LEU A 538 -17.17 -2.60 -10.59
N LEU A 539 -17.50 -2.34 -11.86
CA LEU A 539 -18.20 -1.12 -12.29
C LEU A 539 -19.59 -1.01 -11.64
N PHE A 540 -20.27 -2.14 -11.43
CA PHE A 540 -21.56 -2.17 -10.76
C PHE A 540 -21.46 -1.73 -9.30
N VAL A 541 -20.48 -2.26 -8.56
CA VAL A 541 -20.22 -1.89 -7.16
C VAL A 541 -19.75 -0.45 -7.06
N GLU A 542 -18.80 -0.01 -7.90
CA GLU A 542 -18.29 1.36 -7.92
C GLU A 542 -19.40 2.38 -8.15
N ARG A 543 -20.31 2.11 -9.09
CA ARG A 543 -21.48 2.95 -9.34
C ARG A 543 -22.48 2.96 -8.17
N GLY A 544 -22.41 2.01 -7.24
CA GLY A 544 -23.15 1.99 -5.99
C GLY A 544 -22.48 2.73 -4.83
N ILE A 545 -21.19 3.07 -4.93
CA ILE A 545 -20.46 3.76 -3.85
C ILE A 545 -21.00 5.20 -3.71
N ARG A 546 -21.32 5.58 -2.48
CA ARG A 546 -21.75 6.93 -2.10
C ARG A 546 -20.82 7.46 -1.01
N GLY A 547 -20.61 8.77 -1.01
CA GLY A 547 -19.90 9.45 0.07
C GLY A 547 -20.85 9.79 1.24
N GLY A 548 -20.33 10.47 2.25
CA GLY A 548 -21.16 11.06 3.30
C GLY A 548 -22.10 12.13 2.74
N VAL A 549 -23.36 12.11 3.19
CA VAL A 549 -24.31 13.18 2.86
C VAL A 549 -23.96 14.42 3.67
N SER A 550 -23.73 15.53 2.97
CA SER A 550 -23.53 16.85 3.58
C SER A 550 -24.62 17.78 3.07
N GLN A 551 -25.61 18.08 3.94
CA GLN A 551 -26.79 18.87 3.59
C GLN A 551 -27.07 19.93 4.66
N CYS A 552 -27.49 21.12 4.21
CA CYS A 552 -28.00 22.18 5.06
C CYS A 552 -29.49 22.38 4.76
N SER A 553 -30.36 21.82 5.61
CA SER A 553 -31.82 21.82 5.40
C SER A 553 -32.48 23.11 5.90
N ASN A 554 -31.88 23.79 6.87
CA ASN A 554 -32.31 25.10 7.34
C ASN A 554 -31.17 26.14 7.18
N ARG A 555 -31.44 27.22 6.46
CA ARG A 555 -30.42 28.25 6.13
C ARG A 555 -29.87 28.99 7.35
N TYR A 556 -30.70 29.17 8.38
CA TYR A 556 -30.30 29.91 9.57
C TYR A 556 -31.11 29.47 10.79
N ALA A 557 -30.40 29.21 11.88
CA ALA A 557 -30.98 29.00 13.19
C ALA A 557 -30.14 29.76 14.22
N LYS A 558 -30.81 30.44 15.16
CA LYS A 558 -30.17 31.15 16.27
C LYS A 558 -30.68 30.57 17.57
N ALA A 559 -29.76 30.22 18.46
CA ALA A 559 -30.10 29.84 19.83
C ALA A 559 -30.69 31.05 20.56
N ASN A 560 -31.64 30.80 21.46
CA ASN A 560 -32.12 31.76 22.44
C ASN A 560 -32.44 30.98 23.72
N ASN A 561 -31.52 30.90 24.67
CA ASN A 561 -31.78 30.19 25.91
C ASN A 561 -31.08 30.85 27.10
N ARG A 562 -31.56 30.52 28.29
CA ARG A 562 -31.11 31.11 29.57
C ARG A 562 -29.60 31.00 29.85
N TYR A 563 -28.87 30.15 29.14
CA TYR A 563 -27.43 29.98 29.31
C TYR A 563 -26.59 30.96 28.46
N MET A 564 -27.24 31.80 27.64
CA MET A 564 -26.57 32.73 26.71
C MET A 564 -26.24 34.11 27.32
N GLY A 565 -26.42 34.30 28.62
CA GLY A 565 -26.07 35.54 29.33
C GLY A 565 -26.76 36.77 28.75
N GLU A 566 -25.98 37.83 28.46
CA GLU A 566 -26.49 39.12 27.95
C GLU A 566 -27.14 39.03 26.56
N THR A 567 -26.91 37.94 25.82
CA THR A 567 -27.50 37.73 24.50
C THR A 567 -28.83 36.95 24.53
N TYR A 568 -29.27 36.52 25.72
CA TYR A 568 -30.57 35.89 25.95
C TYR A 568 -31.70 36.92 25.95
N ASN A 569 -32.76 36.65 25.19
CA ASN A 569 -33.95 37.47 25.14
C ASN A 569 -35.12 36.71 25.79
N GLU A 570 -35.47 37.07 27.03
CA GLU A 570 -36.51 36.40 27.83
C GLU A 570 -37.93 36.44 27.19
N PRO A 571 -38.36 37.54 26.53
CA PRO A 571 -39.59 37.55 25.75
C PRO A 571 -39.66 36.55 24.59
N ASP A 572 -38.51 36.15 24.03
CA ASP A 572 -38.46 35.28 22.86
C ASP A 572 -38.54 33.80 23.25
N GLU A 573 -39.02 32.96 22.33
CA GLU A 573 -39.10 31.52 22.52
C GLU A 573 -37.73 30.91 22.85
N SER A 574 -37.69 30.00 23.83
CA SER A 574 -36.48 29.26 24.19
C SER A 574 -36.06 28.29 23.07
N LYS A 575 -34.91 28.54 22.45
CA LYS A 575 -34.31 27.75 21.36
C LYS A 575 -32.91 27.26 21.74
N TYR A 576 -32.70 25.96 21.62
CA TYR A 576 -31.42 25.30 21.83
C TYR A 576 -30.88 24.77 20.52
N LEU A 577 -29.57 24.89 20.32
CA LEU A 577 -28.85 24.19 19.26
C LEU A 577 -28.12 23.03 19.90
N VAL A 578 -28.35 21.83 19.37
CA VAL A 578 -27.72 20.60 19.86
C VAL A 578 -26.82 20.06 18.78
N TYR A 579 -25.57 19.77 19.14
CA TYR A 579 -24.61 19.11 18.27
C TYR A 579 -24.56 17.63 18.63
N TYR A 580 -24.79 16.77 17.65
CA TYR A 580 -24.62 15.33 17.78
C TYR A 580 -23.47 14.89 16.86
N ASP A 581 -22.54 14.15 17.43
CA ASP A 581 -21.49 13.46 16.69
C ASP A 581 -21.54 11.96 17.03
N ILE A 582 -21.42 11.12 16.01
CA ILE A 582 -21.46 9.68 16.17
C ILE A 582 -20.03 9.18 16.31
N ASN A 583 -19.67 8.78 17.53
CA ASN A 583 -18.36 8.22 17.84
C ASN A 583 -18.06 7.00 16.95
N ASN A 584 -17.00 7.11 16.13
CA ASN A 584 -16.51 6.05 15.26
C ASN A 584 -17.60 5.43 14.35
N LEU A 585 -18.35 6.28 13.64
CA LEU A 585 -19.44 5.88 12.75
C LEU A 585 -19.05 4.74 11.78
N TYR A 586 -17.92 4.89 11.07
CA TYR A 586 -17.47 3.87 10.11
C TYR A 586 -16.98 2.60 10.79
N GLY A 587 -16.27 2.70 11.93
CA GLY A 587 -15.85 1.51 12.67
C GLY A 587 -17.04 0.72 13.22
N TRP A 588 -18.12 1.40 13.64
CA TRP A 588 -19.37 0.72 13.98
C TRP A 588 -19.98 0.03 12.76
N ALA A 589 -20.07 0.71 11.62
CA ALA A 589 -20.62 0.13 10.38
C ALA A 589 -19.78 -1.06 9.86
N MET A 590 -18.47 -1.04 10.06
CA MET A 590 -17.56 -2.11 9.67
C MET A 590 -17.74 -3.40 10.49
N ARG A 591 -18.28 -3.30 11.71
CA ARG A 591 -18.59 -4.46 12.57
C ARG A 591 -19.82 -5.25 12.14
N GLU A 592 -20.59 -4.70 11.22
CA GLU A 592 -21.75 -5.35 10.65
C GLU A 592 -21.33 -6.43 9.65
N CYS A 593 -22.31 -7.19 9.11
CA CYS A 593 -21.99 -8.16 8.07
C CYS A 593 -21.52 -7.47 6.78
N LEU A 594 -20.27 -7.74 6.39
CA LEU A 594 -19.62 -7.21 5.20
C LEU A 594 -19.38 -8.32 4.16
N PRO A 595 -19.45 -8.02 2.85
CA PRO A 595 -19.08 -8.97 1.80
C PRO A 595 -17.62 -9.43 1.95
N TYR A 596 -17.36 -10.72 1.71
CA TYR A 596 -15.99 -11.24 1.65
C TYR A 596 -15.73 -12.15 0.43
N GLY A 597 -16.77 -12.63 -0.27
CA GLY A 597 -16.62 -13.41 -1.49
C GLY A 597 -17.94 -13.94 -2.04
N GLY A 598 -17.89 -14.94 -2.93
CA GLY A 598 -19.06 -15.56 -3.53
C GLY A 598 -19.81 -14.67 -4.51
N PHE A 599 -19.13 -13.70 -5.14
CA PHE A 599 -19.76 -12.70 -5.99
C PHE A 599 -20.32 -13.34 -7.27
N LYS A 600 -21.64 -13.28 -7.45
CA LYS A 600 -22.29 -13.84 -8.63
C LYS A 600 -23.53 -13.07 -9.05
N TRP A 601 -23.68 -12.92 -10.37
CA TRP A 601 -24.91 -12.45 -10.97
C TRP A 601 -26.02 -13.47 -10.78
N VAL A 602 -27.21 -12.98 -10.42
CA VAL A 602 -28.42 -13.79 -10.26
C VAL A 602 -29.40 -13.48 -11.36
N ASN A 603 -30.06 -14.52 -11.89
CA ASN A 603 -31.15 -14.35 -12.83
C ASN A 603 -32.42 -13.86 -12.10
N VAL A 604 -32.81 -12.62 -12.39
CA VAL A 604 -33.96 -11.93 -11.79
C VAL A 604 -35.28 -12.68 -12.01
N ALA A 605 -35.41 -13.48 -13.09
CA ALA A 605 -36.62 -14.23 -13.40
C ALA A 605 -36.77 -15.54 -12.58
N VAL A 606 -35.71 -15.99 -11.89
CA VAL A 606 -35.66 -17.31 -11.24
C VAL A 606 -35.53 -17.21 -9.72
N GLU A 607 -34.81 -16.21 -9.18
CA GLU A 607 -34.76 -15.92 -7.75
C GLU A 607 -35.64 -14.70 -7.41
N THR A 608 -36.93 -14.93 -7.16
CA THR A 608 -37.77 -14.01 -6.36
C THR A 608 -37.78 -14.48 -4.91
N SER A 609 -36.59 -14.61 -4.32
CA SER A 609 -36.49 -14.63 -2.86
C SER A 609 -37.07 -13.32 -2.32
N ASP A 610 -37.87 -13.38 -1.26
CA ASP A 610 -38.37 -12.19 -0.58
C ASP A 610 -37.19 -11.50 0.11
N PHE A 611 -36.43 -10.68 -0.63
CA PHE A 611 -35.25 -9.94 -0.14
C PHE A 611 -35.59 -9.05 1.05
N PHE A 612 -36.88 -8.74 1.24
CA PHE A 612 -37.39 -7.98 2.38
C PHE A 612 -37.33 -8.78 3.69
N GLN A 613 -37.35 -10.11 3.61
CA GLN A 613 -37.32 -11.02 4.76
C GLN A 613 -35.93 -11.59 5.08
N VAL A 614 -34.94 -11.42 4.19
CA VAL A 614 -33.57 -11.88 4.45
C VAL A 614 -33.02 -11.17 5.68
N PRO A 615 -32.61 -11.84 6.78
CA PRO A 615 -32.04 -11.17 7.94
C PRO A 615 -30.77 -10.37 7.61
N ASP A 616 -30.48 -9.32 8.38
CA ASP A 616 -29.30 -8.46 8.15
C ASP A 616 -27.96 -9.18 8.42
N ASP A 617 -28.00 -10.24 9.22
CA ASP A 617 -26.89 -11.12 9.58
C ASP A 617 -26.87 -12.44 8.78
N HIS A 618 -27.73 -12.55 7.77
CA HIS A 618 -27.78 -13.72 6.91
C HIS A 618 -26.44 -13.92 6.20
N PRO A 619 -25.92 -15.16 6.06
CA PRO A 619 -24.60 -15.42 5.46
C PRO A 619 -24.48 -15.02 3.98
N VAL A 620 -25.61 -14.70 3.34
CA VAL A 620 -25.71 -14.24 1.96
C VAL A 620 -26.39 -12.88 1.92
N GLY A 621 -25.76 -11.92 1.24
CA GLY A 621 -26.28 -10.59 0.98
C GLY A 621 -26.47 -10.29 -0.52
N TYR A 622 -27.07 -9.13 -0.79
CA TYR A 622 -27.40 -8.70 -2.15
C TYR A 622 -27.16 -7.21 -2.39
N ILE A 623 -26.71 -6.85 -3.58
CA ILE A 623 -26.73 -5.49 -4.14
C ILE A 623 -27.60 -5.53 -5.40
N LEU A 624 -28.53 -4.58 -5.52
CA LEU A 624 -29.55 -4.57 -6.56
C LEU A 624 -29.47 -3.29 -7.39
N GLU A 625 -29.74 -3.39 -8.69
CA GLU A 625 -30.05 -2.26 -9.56
C GLU A 625 -31.56 -2.11 -9.65
N VAL A 626 -32.12 -1.00 -9.18
CA VAL A 626 -33.58 -0.84 -9.04
C VAL A 626 -34.08 0.52 -9.53
N ASP A 627 -35.36 0.56 -9.89
CA ASP A 627 -36.10 1.81 -10.09
C ASP A 627 -37.04 2.06 -8.91
N PHE A 628 -37.03 3.27 -8.37
CA PHE A 628 -37.95 3.72 -7.31
C PHE A 628 -38.90 4.80 -7.80
N GLU A 629 -40.16 4.69 -7.37
CA GLU A 629 -41.06 5.84 -7.23
C GLU A 629 -40.75 6.56 -5.92
N TYR A 630 -40.71 7.88 -5.97
CA TYR A 630 -40.74 8.74 -4.81
C TYR A 630 -42.14 9.39 -4.72
N PRO A 631 -43.07 8.85 -3.90
CA PRO A 631 -44.41 9.40 -3.83
C PRO A 631 -44.43 10.86 -3.34
N GLU A 632 -45.19 11.71 -4.03
CA GLU A 632 -45.34 13.13 -3.69
C GLU A 632 -45.82 13.35 -2.25
N ALA A 633 -46.66 12.43 -1.74
CA ALA A 633 -47.14 12.44 -0.36
C ALA A 633 -46.02 12.36 0.71
N LEU A 634 -44.80 11.93 0.34
CA LEU A 634 -43.64 11.86 1.24
C LEU A 634 -42.76 13.11 1.19
N HIS A 635 -42.98 14.01 0.23
CA HIS A 635 -42.08 15.15 0.00
C HIS A 635 -41.93 16.04 1.23
N ASP A 636 -43.04 16.40 1.87
CA ASP A 636 -43.00 17.24 3.06
C ASP A 636 -42.29 16.57 4.25
N ALA A 637 -42.46 15.26 4.40
CA ALA A 637 -41.84 14.48 5.47
C ALA A 637 -40.35 14.24 5.23
N HIS A 638 -39.93 14.13 3.97
CA HIS A 638 -38.55 13.77 3.60
C HIS A 638 -37.72 14.95 3.11
N LYS A 639 -38.28 16.16 2.96
CA LYS A 639 -37.59 17.34 2.39
C LYS A 639 -36.24 17.65 3.06
N ASP A 640 -36.13 17.39 4.36
CA ASP A 640 -34.92 17.72 5.13
C ASP A 640 -33.82 16.69 4.96
N LEU A 641 -34.17 15.43 4.68
CA LEU A 641 -33.22 14.34 4.43
C LEU A 641 -33.79 13.30 3.46
N PRO A 642 -33.85 13.61 2.14
CA PRO A 642 -34.33 12.66 1.14
C PRO A 642 -33.50 11.38 1.09
N LEU A 643 -34.17 10.23 0.98
CA LEU A 643 -33.53 8.92 0.82
C LEU A 643 -32.91 8.72 -0.57
N CYS A 644 -31.97 7.77 -0.66
CA CYS A 644 -31.30 7.33 -1.89
C CYS A 644 -30.60 8.48 -2.65
N PRO A 645 -29.55 9.11 -2.07
CA PRO A 645 -28.83 10.20 -2.72
C PRO A 645 -28.11 9.73 -3.99
N GLU A 646 -27.99 10.64 -4.96
CA GLU A 646 -27.44 10.38 -6.30
C GLU A 646 -26.31 11.34 -6.61
N ARG A 647 -25.31 10.89 -7.39
CA ARG A 647 -24.33 11.80 -7.97
C ARG A 647 -24.95 12.42 -9.21
N MET A 648 -25.06 13.74 -9.21
CA MET A 648 -25.58 14.49 -10.36
C MET A 648 -24.98 15.90 -10.39
N PRO A 649 -24.94 16.56 -11.54
CA PRO A 649 -24.48 17.94 -11.65
C PRO A 649 -25.37 18.86 -10.81
N ALA A 650 -24.77 19.73 -9.99
CA ALA A 650 -25.56 20.73 -9.28
C ALA A 650 -26.17 21.74 -10.28
N PRO A 651 -27.38 22.29 -10.02
CA PRO A 651 -28.03 23.20 -10.95
C PRO A 651 -27.11 24.36 -11.38
N GLY A 652 -26.94 24.55 -12.68
CA GLY A 652 -26.07 25.59 -13.25
C GLY A 652 -24.58 25.27 -13.24
N THR A 653 -24.17 24.06 -12.84
CA THR A 653 -22.76 23.61 -12.84
C THR A 653 -22.61 22.29 -13.57
N ARG A 654 -21.41 22.01 -14.10
CA ARG A 654 -21.05 20.68 -14.63
C ARG A 654 -20.46 19.76 -13.57
N GLN A 655 -20.16 20.29 -12.38
CA GLN A 655 -19.53 19.53 -11.31
C GLN A 655 -20.58 18.62 -10.64
N GLU A 656 -20.33 17.31 -10.68
CA GLU A 656 -21.15 16.35 -9.96
C GLU A 656 -20.99 16.50 -8.45
N LYS A 657 -22.11 16.47 -7.74
CA LYS A 657 -22.17 16.41 -6.28
C LYS A 657 -23.11 15.29 -5.85
N LEU A 658 -22.92 14.82 -4.63
CA LEU A 658 -23.87 13.89 -4.01
C LEU A 658 -25.10 14.70 -3.56
N MET A 659 -26.20 14.54 -4.27
CA MET A 659 -27.43 15.29 -4.09
C MET A 659 -28.50 14.40 -3.43
N THR A 660 -29.18 14.94 -2.44
CA THR A 660 -30.39 14.37 -1.85
C THR A 660 -31.60 14.98 -2.55
N THR A 661 -32.29 14.18 -3.37
CA THR A 661 -33.43 14.66 -4.18
C THR A 661 -34.67 13.83 -3.93
N LEU A 662 -35.83 14.47 -4.06
CA LEU A 662 -37.16 13.84 -3.96
C LEU A 662 -37.62 13.27 -5.31
N HIS A 663 -36.72 13.13 -6.29
CA HIS A 663 -37.05 12.57 -7.59
C HIS A 663 -37.15 11.05 -7.53
N ASP A 664 -37.93 10.48 -8.44
CA ASP A 664 -37.84 9.07 -8.80
C ASP A 664 -36.37 8.68 -9.07
N LYS A 665 -36.04 7.43 -8.77
CA LYS A 665 -34.69 6.89 -8.96
C LYS A 665 -34.72 5.88 -10.08
N GLU A 666 -33.79 5.99 -11.02
CA GLU A 666 -33.67 5.07 -12.14
C GLU A 666 -32.33 4.35 -12.09
N ARG A 667 -32.35 3.02 -12.26
CA ARG A 667 -31.17 2.15 -12.26
C ARG A 667 -30.25 2.37 -11.05
N TYR A 668 -30.85 2.67 -9.91
CA TYR A 668 -30.16 2.97 -8.68
C TYR A 668 -29.54 1.70 -8.10
N VAL A 669 -28.23 1.73 -7.82
CA VAL A 669 -27.52 0.60 -7.20
C VAL A 669 -27.60 0.73 -5.69
N ILE A 670 -28.16 -0.27 -5.02
CA ILE A 670 -28.44 -0.22 -3.58
C ILE A 670 -28.16 -1.56 -2.90
N HIS A 671 -27.59 -1.49 -1.70
CA HIS A 671 -27.44 -2.64 -0.81
C HIS A 671 -28.80 -3.08 -0.25
N TYR A 672 -29.05 -4.38 -0.10
CA TYR A 672 -30.36 -4.89 0.31
C TYR A 672 -30.87 -4.32 1.65
N ARG A 673 -29.98 -4.03 2.62
CA ARG A 673 -30.36 -3.38 3.89
C ARG A 673 -30.91 -1.96 3.67
N SER A 674 -30.25 -1.18 2.82
CA SER A 674 -30.70 0.17 2.46
C SER A 674 -31.98 0.13 1.62
N LEU A 675 -32.16 -0.90 0.78
CA LEU A 675 -33.42 -1.14 0.06
C LEU A 675 -34.58 -1.36 1.04
N LYS A 676 -34.41 -2.22 2.07
CA LYS A 676 -35.44 -2.40 3.11
C LYS A 676 -35.79 -1.09 3.82
N GLN A 677 -34.77 -0.27 4.13
CA GLN A 677 -34.98 1.04 4.74
C GLN A 677 -35.80 1.95 3.81
N ALA A 678 -35.42 2.07 2.54
CA ALA A 678 -36.14 2.88 1.56
C ALA A 678 -37.63 2.52 1.48
N LEU A 679 -37.93 1.22 1.39
CA LEU A 679 -39.31 0.72 1.31
C LEU A 679 -40.08 0.89 2.62
N LYS A 680 -39.43 0.65 3.77
CA LYS A 680 -40.02 0.91 5.09
C LYS A 680 -40.45 2.37 5.25
N HIS A 681 -39.70 3.29 4.66
CA HIS A 681 -40.00 4.72 4.64
C HIS A 681 -40.88 5.15 3.46
N GLY A 682 -41.45 4.22 2.70
CA GLY A 682 -42.55 4.48 1.77
C GLY A 682 -42.16 4.70 0.30
N LEU A 683 -40.87 4.61 -0.07
CA LEU A 683 -40.49 4.53 -1.49
C LEU A 683 -41.12 3.28 -2.10
N ARG A 684 -41.51 3.34 -3.38
CA ARG A 684 -42.13 2.20 -4.07
C ARG A 684 -41.16 1.61 -5.08
N LEU A 685 -40.86 0.32 -4.95
CA LEU A 685 -40.03 -0.40 -5.92
C LEU A 685 -40.82 -0.59 -7.22
N LYS A 686 -40.36 0.01 -8.33
CA LYS A 686 -40.97 -0.14 -9.65
C LYS A 686 -40.41 -1.35 -10.41
N LYS A 687 -39.09 -1.53 -10.39
CA LYS A 687 -38.40 -2.57 -11.18
C LYS A 687 -37.06 -2.96 -10.56
N ILE A 688 -36.67 -4.22 -10.75
CA ILE A 688 -35.31 -4.72 -10.49
C ILE A 688 -34.69 -5.10 -11.84
N HIS A 689 -33.51 -4.55 -12.14
CA HIS A 689 -32.79 -4.81 -13.39
C HIS A 689 -31.72 -5.88 -13.24
N ARG A 690 -30.92 -5.81 -12.18
CA ARG A 690 -29.79 -6.72 -11.90
C ARG A 690 -29.65 -6.98 -10.42
N ILE A 691 -29.15 -8.16 -10.07
CA ILE A 691 -28.90 -8.59 -8.70
C ILE A 691 -27.52 -9.24 -8.63
N LEU A 692 -26.68 -8.68 -7.76
CA LEU A 692 -25.40 -9.26 -7.36
C LEU A 692 -25.58 -9.92 -5.99
N LYS A 693 -25.30 -11.22 -5.91
CA LYS A 693 -25.30 -12.01 -4.69
C LYS A 693 -23.87 -12.21 -4.21
N PHE A 694 -23.66 -12.21 -2.89
CA PHE A 694 -22.36 -12.42 -2.26
C PHE A 694 -22.50 -13.07 -0.88
N ASP A 695 -21.42 -13.69 -0.42
CA ASP A 695 -21.27 -14.19 0.93
C ASP A 695 -20.79 -13.06 1.85
N GLN A 696 -21.39 -12.97 3.04
CA GLN A 696 -21.11 -11.94 4.03
C GLN A 696 -21.05 -12.52 5.45
N ARG A 697 -20.31 -11.85 6.34
CA ARG A 697 -20.31 -12.09 7.79
C ARG A 697 -19.71 -10.89 8.51
N ALA A 698 -19.88 -10.79 9.83
CA ALA A 698 -19.15 -9.81 10.64
C ALA A 698 -17.71 -10.30 10.82
N TRP A 699 -16.74 -9.66 10.16
CA TRP A 699 -15.33 -10.08 10.18
C TRP A 699 -14.33 -8.98 10.52
N LEU A 700 -14.75 -7.71 10.58
CA LEU A 700 -13.94 -6.55 10.91
C LEU A 700 -14.39 -5.95 12.24
#